data_AF-A0A0E0EFA5-F1
#
_entry.id   AF-A0A0E0EFA5-F1
#
_cell.length_a   1.000
_cell.length_b   1.000
_cell.length_c   1.000
_cell.angle_alpha   90.00
_cell.angle_beta   90.00
_cell.angle_gamma   90.00
#
_symmetry.space_group_name_H-M   'P 1'
#
loop_
_entity.id
_entity.type
_entity.pdbx_description
1 polymer ?
#
loop_
_entity_poly.entity_id
_entity_poly.type
_entity_poly.pdbx_seq_one_letter_code
_entity_poly.pdbx_strand_id
1 'polypeptide(L)'
;MAIDTTADHGGGAGAGGVDIPMQILVQPPPLPPPTATATARHRRTHTGDSTASSYEPQRRPVEHQVSSMHAATASDDGGGVDDVVPERKVTAFALHVAVLEKAASHVGAVCFVWATVVILGGFAADLDARDFWLVTAILLVEGTRVFSRSNELDLQEQPMHLPDAAAAAAGDDDDDPPPPHKAAAAASPIHLLPLGGWLVEARNVSYVLYWLQLLSASACVALSLLRLATLRFAGDNGGGGNKNAYYALMLFYVLALSEAVIFLVERAYWEWVLSYRRLVEAVSGECDLGDAGVVPIKRFFYRAFSRSVEGGILDATRMDLVSFAVELLSSDSGDEQLIGAHILRGSIANRDSARRAVRKIGTSAATVERLVEMVSWKSPSKRRVRSLAAEVVLRLAGKRRNLIRVATIPGAIESISTLLETPTTDAAAGDLAMNEMGLHIMKKLAREHGNAAKISSTRGVLSRIIHFTRTSRAALQIGAGGEGSLPAKTVLRSLQVVKNLSSTPGHTGEAIRREISDNVFVLGNIRKVLQHGGERHGKMQLTAIGVLADLAIDGDAKEKIGCTGDMIAHLLDMFAGSPESAPAVAYAAQGAAHIRLQAGEVVALLALESAANCDRILREAAVVERLVMTLHHPGLQITSSRILLNLCRYSRSDHFLQLSSLTAAVPIVFKAIMVEKSSLLEVSIGLAIQITRLATPEFHKEIFGKAGVPDTDIARRLVEILKEHRTPRVKVPRMRRFVIELAIAMMRGDAELVPFFRSMELEKELRSVVRSTSELESFNMFSGSIGLSRHSSTLASLVDDAMEIMKALQDS
;
A
#
# COMPACT_ATOMS: atom_id res chain seq x y z
N MET A 1 -3.26 -18.66 56.71
CA MET A 1 -4.60 -18.69 56.07
C MET A 1 -4.37 -19.19 54.64
N ALA A 2 -4.23 -20.50 54.43
CA ALA A 2 -5.29 -21.53 54.43
C ALA A 2 -6.32 -21.27 53.30
N ILE A 3 -6.26 -21.96 52.14
CA ILE A 3 -6.84 -23.31 51.81
C ILE A 3 -8.38 -23.17 51.62
N ASP A 4 -9.11 -23.62 50.58
CA ASP A 4 -9.11 -24.77 49.63
C ASP A 4 -9.87 -24.35 48.34
N THR A 5 -9.47 -24.68 47.09
CA THR A 5 -9.60 -25.94 46.31
C THR A 5 -11.01 -26.53 46.13
N THR A 6 -11.47 -26.57 44.86
CA THR A 6 -12.01 -27.78 44.22
C THR A 6 -11.61 -27.79 42.74
N ALA A 7 -10.95 -28.88 42.35
CA ALA A 7 -10.64 -29.26 40.98
C ALA A 7 -11.75 -30.17 40.44
N ASP A 8 -11.97 -30.17 39.12
CA ASP A 8 -12.00 -31.44 38.38
C ASP A 8 -11.65 -31.24 36.90
N HIS A 9 -11.06 -32.29 36.33
CA HIS A 9 -10.37 -32.42 35.06
C HIS A 9 -11.25 -32.45 33.81
N GLY A 10 -10.66 -32.13 32.66
CA GLY A 10 -11.20 -32.49 31.35
C GLY A 10 -10.39 -31.93 30.18
N GLY A 11 -9.36 -32.65 29.76
CA GLY A 11 -8.51 -32.29 28.62
C GLY A 11 -9.22 -32.36 27.25
N GLY A 12 -8.64 -31.69 26.26
CA GLY A 12 -9.12 -31.73 24.88
C GLY A 12 -8.32 -30.79 23.97
N ALA A 13 -7.07 -31.14 23.68
CA ALA A 13 -6.26 -30.50 22.66
C ALA A 13 -6.88 -30.77 21.26
N GLY A 14 -7.55 -29.78 20.69
CA GLY A 14 -8.03 -29.80 19.32
C GLY A 14 -6.95 -29.35 18.34
N ALA A 15 -6.26 -30.31 17.72
CA ALA A 15 -5.39 -30.08 16.57
C ALA A 15 -6.26 -29.73 15.33
N GLY A 16 -6.44 -28.44 15.08
CA GLY A 16 -7.05 -27.94 13.85
C GLY A 16 -6.04 -27.83 12.71
N GLY A 17 -5.73 -28.96 12.07
CA GLY A 17 -5.04 -28.97 10.77
C GLY A 17 -6.01 -28.52 9.68
N VAL A 18 -5.77 -27.35 9.08
CA VAL A 18 -6.54 -26.87 7.93
C VAL A 18 -6.02 -27.59 6.69
N ASP A 19 -6.64 -28.73 6.37
CA ASP A 19 -6.40 -29.44 5.11
C ASP A 19 -7.06 -28.67 3.95
N ILE A 20 -6.24 -27.92 3.22
CA ILE A 20 -6.62 -27.23 1.98
C ILE A 20 -6.20 -28.15 0.80
N PRO A 21 -7.08 -28.48 -0.16
CA PRO A 21 -6.64 -29.07 -1.44
C PRO A 21 -5.72 -28.09 -2.18
N MET A 22 -5.09 -28.46 -3.29
CA MET A 22 -4.30 -27.52 -4.12
C MET A 22 -5.20 -26.39 -4.69
N GLN A 23 -5.55 -25.44 -3.84
CA GLN A 23 -5.91 -24.08 -4.19
C GLN A 23 -4.60 -23.33 -4.06
N ILE A 24 -4.03 -22.93 -5.20
CA ILE A 24 -3.07 -21.82 -5.20
C ILE A 24 -3.68 -20.74 -4.32
N LEU A 25 -2.90 -20.29 -3.34
CA LEU A 25 -3.32 -19.45 -2.22
C LEU A 25 -3.94 -18.13 -2.72
N VAL A 26 -5.20 -18.18 -3.14
CA VAL A 26 -6.02 -17.02 -3.52
C VAL A 26 -6.91 -16.73 -2.32
N GLN A 27 -6.72 -15.55 -1.74
CA GLN A 27 -7.60 -15.06 -0.67
C GLN A 27 -9.07 -15.15 -1.11
N PRO A 28 -10.00 -15.57 -0.24
CA PRO A 28 -11.41 -15.54 -0.58
C PRO A 28 -11.85 -14.09 -0.88
N PRO A 29 -12.70 -13.84 -1.89
CA PRO A 29 -13.26 -12.52 -2.12
C PRO A 29 -14.09 -12.09 -0.89
N PRO A 30 -14.13 -10.78 -0.56
CA PRO A 30 -14.93 -10.30 0.56
C PRO A 30 -16.41 -10.57 0.30
N LEU A 31 -17.11 -11.07 1.32
CA LEU A 31 -18.56 -11.25 1.32
C LEU A 31 -19.26 -9.96 0.84
N PRO A 32 -20.28 -10.06 -0.03
CA PRO A 32 -21.09 -8.90 -0.36
C PRO A 32 -21.76 -8.35 0.91
N PRO A 33 -21.93 -7.02 1.03
CA PRO A 33 -22.66 -6.44 2.16
C PRO A 33 -24.09 -6.98 2.18
N PRO A 34 -24.71 -7.09 3.37
CA PRO A 34 -26.07 -7.61 3.49
C PRO A 34 -27.02 -6.74 2.67
N THR A 35 -27.59 -7.33 1.62
CA THR A 35 -28.64 -6.72 0.82
C THR A 35 -29.86 -6.54 1.70
N ALA A 36 -30.24 -5.28 1.94
CA ALA A 36 -31.51 -4.95 2.55
C ALA A 36 -32.65 -5.55 1.71
N THR A 37 -33.57 -6.21 2.39
CA THR A 37 -34.81 -6.77 1.90
C THR A 37 -35.63 -5.73 1.13
N ALA A 38 -35.61 -5.82 -0.20
CA ALA A 38 -36.57 -5.13 -1.05
C ALA A 38 -37.80 -6.04 -1.23
N THR A 39 -38.92 -5.62 -0.65
CA THR A 39 -40.25 -6.19 -0.88
C THR A 39 -40.68 -5.96 -2.33
N ALA A 40 -41.11 -7.03 -2.97
CA ALA A 40 -41.67 -7.02 -4.32
C ALA A 40 -43.00 -6.24 -4.37
N ARG A 41 -43.18 -5.41 -5.41
CA ARG A 41 -44.52 -5.08 -5.89
C ARG A 41 -44.57 -5.06 -7.42
N HIS A 42 -45.59 -5.72 -7.91
CA HIS A 42 -45.93 -6.05 -9.28
C HIS A 42 -46.10 -4.85 -10.24
N ARG A 43 -45.63 -5.07 -11.48
CA ARG A 43 -46.38 -4.99 -12.77
C ARG A 43 -46.96 -3.63 -13.19
N ARG A 44 -46.42 -3.05 -14.27
CA ARG A 44 -47.08 -2.97 -15.60
C ARG A 44 -46.19 -2.23 -16.62
N THR A 45 -46.20 -2.79 -17.82
CA THR A 45 -45.69 -2.29 -19.10
C THR A 45 -46.43 -1.03 -19.56
N HIS A 46 -45.74 -0.05 -20.14
CA HIS A 46 -46.23 0.68 -21.32
C HIS A 46 -45.08 1.39 -22.06
N THR A 47 -45.12 1.22 -23.37
CA THR A 47 -44.35 1.81 -24.46
C THR A 47 -44.66 3.29 -24.68
N GLY A 48 -43.74 4.06 -25.26
CA GLY A 48 -44.09 5.36 -25.87
C GLY A 48 -42.94 6.34 -26.06
N ASP A 49 -42.34 6.25 -27.24
CA ASP A 49 -41.67 7.24 -28.08
C ASP A 49 -41.78 8.76 -27.79
N SER A 50 -40.68 9.43 -28.20
CA SER A 50 -40.61 10.69 -28.98
C SER A 50 -40.52 12.08 -28.33
N THR A 51 -39.39 12.73 -28.70
CA THR A 51 -39.23 14.11 -29.24
C THR A 51 -39.34 15.36 -28.35
N ALA A 52 -38.18 16.01 -28.21
CA ALA A 52 -37.85 17.41 -28.58
C ALA A 52 -38.83 18.56 -28.25
N SER A 53 -38.32 19.58 -27.52
CA SER A 53 -38.36 21.02 -27.83
C SER A 53 -37.90 21.80 -26.58
N SER A 54 -36.72 22.43 -26.59
CA SER A 54 -36.52 23.88 -26.86
C SER A 54 -37.46 24.79 -26.05
N TYR A 55 -36.90 25.52 -25.06
CA TYR A 55 -37.26 26.91 -24.74
C TYR A 55 -36.25 27.51 -23.74
N GLU A 56 -35.45 28.46 -24.21
CA GLU A 56 -34.81 29.56 -23.46
C GLU A 56 -35.22 30.84 -24.21
N PRO A 57 -35.73 31.91 -23.57
CA PRO A 57 -34.91 33.03 -23.07
C PRO A 57 -35.46 33.54 -21.70
N GLN A 58 -34.87 34.43 -20.90
CA GLN A 58 -34.32 35.75 -21.18
C GLN A 58 -33.70 36.37 -19.89
N ARG A 59 -32.82 37.36 -20.10
CA ARG A 59 -32.01 38.10 -19.10
C ARG A 59 -32.80 39.11 -18.24
N ARG A 60 -32.45 39.17 -16.93
CA ARG A 60 -32.24 40.31 -15.95
C ARG A 60 -33.33 41.42 -15.82
N PRO A 61 -33.50 42.14 -14.68
CA PRO A 61 -32.49 42.51 -13.66
C PRO A 61 -32.95 42.51 -12.17
N VAL A 62 -31.99 42.96 -11.35
CA VAL A 62 -31.89 43.15 -9.90
C VAL A 62 -33.00 44.02 -9.28
N GLU A 63 -33.49 43.63 -8.10
CA GLU A 63 -33.84 44.59 -7.04
C GLU A 63 -33.73 43.98 -5.63
N HIS A 64 -33.29 44.83 -4.71
CA HIS A 64 -32.94 44.58 -3.31
C HIS A 64 -34.14 44.13 -2.46
N GLN A 65 -33.90 43.23 -1.50
CA GLN A 65 -34.42 43.43 -0.14
C GLN A 65 -33.64 42.67 0.94
N VAL A 66 -33.58 43.33 2.08
CA VAL A 66 -32.75 43.13 3.27
C VAL A 66 -33.53 42.35 4.34
N SER A 67 -32.80 41.66 5.23
CA SER A 67 -33.25 41.00 6.49
C SER A 67 -33.97 39.64 6.33
N SER A 68 -33.77 38.61 7.16
CA SER A 68 -33.23 38.52 8.52
C SER A 68 -32.63 37.13 8.83
N MET A 69 -31.78 37.09 9.86
CA MET A 69 -31.41 35.91 10.65
C MET A 69 -32.65 35.17 11.18
N HIS A 70 -32.74 33.84 11.01
CA HIS A 70 -32.58 32.85 12.09
C HIS A 70 -32.96 31.42 11.63
N ALA A 71 -32.09 30.49 12.03
CA ALA A 71 -32.36 29.11 12.45
C ALA A 71 -32.95 28.08 11.46
N ALA A 72 -32.09 27.16 11.03
CA ALA A 72 -32.42 25.74 10.94
C ALA A 72 -31.17 24.91 11.29
N THR A 73 -30.95 24.75 12.59
CA THR A 73 -30.12 23.68 13.16
C THR A 73 -30.87 22.36 13.02
N ALA A 74 -30.30 21.40 12.30
CA ALA A 74 -30.66 19.99 12.39
C ALA A 74 -29.42 19.23 12.90
N SER A 75 -29.50 18.91 14.18
CA SER A 75 -28.84 17.86 14.96
C SER A 75 -27.98 16.83 14.21
N ASP A 76 -26.70 16.77 14.57
CA ASP A 76 -25.94 15.52 14.65
C ASP A 76 -25.43 15.45 16.09
N ASP A 77 -26.10 14.64 16.91
CA ASP A 77 -25.73 14.42 18.32
C ASP A 77 -25.10 13.04 18.44
N GLY A 78 -23.83 13.05 18.85
CA GLY A 78 -22.93 11.91 18.92
C GLY A 78 -21.60 12.41 19.47
N GLY A 79 -21.60 12.74 20.76
CA GLY A 79 -20.53 13.42 21.47
C GLY A 79 -19.12 12.90 21.19
N GLY A 80 -18.26 13.85 20.79
CA GLY A 80 -16.82 13.75 20.81
C GLY A 80 -16.27 15.14 21.10
N VAL A 81 -15.56 15.28 22.22
CA VAL A 81 -14.78 16.46 22.60
C VAL A 81 -14.01 16.96 21.37
N ASP A 82 -14.22 18.22 20.97
CA ASP A 82 -13.48 19.01 19.97
C ASP A 82 -12.34 18.29 19.22
N ASP A 83 -12.66 17.55 18.16
CA ASP A 83 -11.67 17.03 17.18
C ASP A 83 -11.23 18.17 16.24
N VAL A 84 -10.63 19.22 16.83
CA VAL A 84 -10.16 20.40 16.10
C VAL A 84 -8.87 20.04 15.37
N VAL A 85 -8.98 19.91 14.03
CA VAL A 85 -7.82 19.74 13.15
C VAL A 85 -6.78 20.82 13.46
N PRO A 86 -5.50 20.46 13.75
CA PRO A 86 -4.51 21.37 14.32
C PRO A 86 -4.24 22.61 13.45
N GLU A 87 -4.33 22.47 12.13
CA GLU A 87 -4.19 23.57 11.16
C GLU A 87 -5.23 24.69 11.35
N ARG A 88 -6.43 24.38 11.88
CA ARG A 88 -7.49 25.39 12.12
C ARG A 88 -7.08 26.43 13.14
N LYS A 89 -6.20 26.08 14.09
CA LYS A 89 -5.65 27.03 15.06
C LYS A 89 -4.83 28.11 14.35
N VAL A 90 -4.05 27.72 13.34
CA VAL A 90 -3.23 28.64 12.51
C VAL A 90 -4.12 29.47 11.60
N THR A 91 -5.10 28.85 10.93
CA THR A 91 -6.05 29.57 10.08
C THR A 91 -6.88 30.59 10.87
N ALA A 92 -7.34 30.22 12.07
CA ALA A 92 -8.06 31.13 12.96
C ALA A 92 -7.16 32.27 13.44
N PHE A 93 -5.90 32.00 13.76
CA PHE A 93 -4.95 33.04 14.11
C PHE A 93 -4.72 34.01 12.92
N ALA A 94 -4.48 33.49 11.71
CA ALA A 94 -4.34 34.30 10.50
C ALA A 94 -5.58 35.17 10.25
N LEU A 95 -6.78 34.64 10.49
CA LEU A 95 -8.04 35.36 10.38
C LEU A 95 -8.11 36.56 11.34
N HIS A 96 -7.78 36.36 12.63
CA HIS A 96 -7.82 37.44 13.62
C HIS A 96 -6.83 38.56 13.27
N VAL A 97 -5.62 38.20 12.86
CA VAL A 97 -4.61 39.19 12.43
C VAL A 97 -5.09 39.92 11.17
N ALA A 98 -5.67 39.21 10.19
CA ALA A 98 -6.20 39.84 8.98
C ALA A 98 -7.40 40.78 9.24
N VAL A 99 -8.22 40.50 10.26
CA VAL A 99 -9.30 41.42 10.68
C VAL A 99 -8.72 42.69 11.30
N LEU A 100 -7.73 42.57 12.18
CA LEU A 100 -7.04 43.73 12.77
C LEU A 100 -6.34 44.56 11.68
N GLU A 101 -5.69 43.88 10.73
CA GLU A 101 -5.04 44.49 9.56
C GLU A 101 -6.01 45.35 8.75
N LYS A 102 -7.14 44.74 8.39
CA LYS A 102 -8.20 45.44 7.64
C LYS A 102 -8.76 46.58 8.49
N ALA A 103 -9.03 46.38 9.78
CA ALA A 103 -9.55 47.44 10.64
C ALA A 103 -8.59 48.64 10.69
N ALA A 104 -7.29 48.42 10.91
CA ALA A 104 -6.28 49.47 10.89
C ALA A 104 -6.26 50.19 9.54
N SER A 105 -6.25 49.46 8.44
CA SER A 105 -6.22 50.03 7.08
C SER A 105 -7.45 50.90 6.77
N HIS A 106 -8.65 50.46 7.17
CA HIS A 106 -9.87 51.25 6.96
C HIS A 106 -9.92 52.49 7.86
N VAL A 107 -9.52 52.37 9.13
CA VAL A 107 -9.44 53.51 10.06
C VAL A 107 -8.41 54.52 9.58
N GLY A 108 -7.26 54.06 9.08
CA GLY A 108 -6.22 54.92 8.50
C GLY A 108 -6.68 55.65 7.25
N ALA A 109 -7.41 54.97 6.35
CA ALA A 109 -8.01 55.63 5.19
C ALA A 109 -8.99 56.73 5.60
N VAL A 110 -9.82 56.48 6.62
CA VAL A 110 -10.73 57.50 7.18
C VAL A 110 -9.94 58.64 7.83
N CYS A 111 -8.90 58.33 8.60
CA CYS A 111 -8.01 59.31 9.23
C CYS A 111 -7.36 60.22 8.19
N PHE A 112 -6.80 59.65 7.12
CA PHE A 112 -6.18 60.37 6.01
C PHE A 112 -7.16 61.30 5.28
N VAL A 113 -8.35 60.79 4.94
CA VAL A 113 -9.41 61.60 4.30
C VAL A 113 -9.85 62.72 5.25
N TRP A 114 -10.01 62.44 6.54
CA TRP A 114 -10.39 63.44 7.53
C TRP A 114 -9.33 64.55 7.68
N ALA A 115 -8.05 64.16 7.75
CA ALA A 115 -6.94 65.10 7.83
C ALA A 115 -6.82 66.00 6.59
N THR A 116 -6.97 65.42 5.40
CA THR A 116 -6.78 66.14 4.14
C THR A 116 -8.00 66.97 3.75
N VAL A 117 -9.20 66.42 3.82
CA VAL A 117 -10.43 67.07 3.37
C VAL A 117 -11.01 68.00 4.45
N VAL A 118 -11.11 67.52 5.70
CA VAL A 118 -11.80 68.26 6.76
C VAL A 118 -10.85 69.24 7.44
N ILE A 119 -9.67 68.79 7.88
CA ILE A 119 -8.72 69.64 8.61
C ILE A 119 -7.99 70.59 7.67
N LEU A 120 -7.19 70.06 6.72
CA LEU A 120 -6.39 70.88 5.82
C LEU A 120 -7.24 71.57 4.75
N GLY A 121 -8.31 70.94 4.26
CA GLY A 121 -9.21 71.56 3.28
C GLY A 121 -10.20 72.56 3.88
N GLY A 122 -10.70 72.30 5.09
CA GLY A 122 -11.78 73.09 5.71
C GLY A 122 -11.34 74.09 6.77
N PHE A 123 -10.26 73.80 7.51
CA PHE A 123 -9.84 74.58 8.68
C PHE A 123 -8.37 75.02 8.65
N ALA A 124 -7.67 74.91 7.51
CA ALA A 124 -6.25 75.28 7.39
C ALA A 124 -5.90 76.67 7.94
N ALA A 125 -6.74 77.67 7.68
CA ALA A 125 -6.52 79.05 8.13
C ALA A 125 -6.86 79.28 9.62
N ASP A 126 -7.67 78.39 10.20
CA ASP A 126 -8.16 78.47 11.59
C ASP A 126 -7.30 77.63 12.56
N LEU A 127 -6.29 76.90 12.05
CA LEU A 127 -5.42 76.04 12.85
C LEU A 127 -4.26 76.83 13.45
N ASP A 128 -3.97 76.56 14.72
CA ASP A 128 -2.72 76.99 15.34
C ASP A 128 -1.53 76.36 14.59
N ALA A 129 -0.44 77.12 14.47
CA ALA A 129 0.78 76.65 13.79
C ALA A 129 1.27 75.30 14.36
N ARG A 130 1.09 75.06 15.66
CA ARG A 130 1.43 73.79 16.31
C ARG A 130 0.56 72.62 15.82
N ASP A 131 -0.74 72.83 15.63
CA ASP A 131 -1.66 71.79 15.15
C ASP A 131 -1.43 71.46 13.69
N PHE A 132 -1.19 72.49 12.87
CA PHE A 132 -0.85 72.30 11.47
C PHE A 132 0.40 71.41 11.30
N TRP A 133 1.48 71.71 12.03
CA TRP A 133 2.71 70.91 11.98
C TRP A 133 2.53 69.50 12.56
N LEU A 134 1.73 69.34 13.62
CA LEU A 134 1.46 68.02 14.20
C LEU A 134 0.63 67.13 13.27
N VAL A 135 -0.43 67.66 12.66
CA VAL A 135 -1.24 66.94 11.66
C VAL A 135 -0.37 66.55 10.46
N THR A 136 0.47 67.47 9.98
CA THR A 136 1.41 67.21 8.88
C THR A 136 2.44 66.14 9.25
N ALA A 137 3.00 66.18 10.46
CA ALA A 137 3.96 65.19 10.93
C ALA A 137 3.32 63.80 11.07
N ILE A 138 2.09 63.72 11.60
CA ILE A 138 1.34 62.45 11.69
C ILE A 138 1.07 61.87 10.30
N LEU A 139 0.61 62.69 9.35
CA LEU A 139 0.40 62.26 7.96
C LEU A 139 1.67 61.74 7.29
N LEU A 140 2.81 62.40 7.53
CA LEU A 140 4.11 61.94 7.00
C LEU A 140 4.50 60.59 7.61
N VAL A 141 4.36 60.46 8.93
CA VAL A 141 4.68 59.24 9.68
C VAL A 141 3.76 58.07 9.26
N GLU A 142 2.47 58.32 9.03
CA GLU A 142 1.53 57.34 8.48
C GLU A 142 1.90 56.93 7.05
N GLY A 143 2.25 57.89 6.18
CA GLY A 143 2.70 57.61 4.82
C GLY A 143 3.94 56.71 4.77
N THR A 144 4.91 56.95 5.66
CA THR A 144 6.10 56.08 5.77
C THR A 144 5.78 54.66 6.27
N ARG A 145 4.76 54.51 7.13
CA ARG A 145 4.32 53.21 7.65
C ARG A 145 3.66 52.36 6.57
N VAL A 146 2.73 52.93 5.80
CA VAL A 146 2.04 52.22 4.71
C VAL A 146 3.05 51.76 3.66
N PHE A 147 3.96 52.65 3.24
CA PHE A 147 5.01 52.32 2.28
C PHE A 147 5.94 51.20 2.77
N SER A 148 6.39 51.28 4.02
CA SER A 148 7.28 50.26 4.61
C SER A 148 6.61 48.89 4.73
N ARG A 149 5.30 48.88 4.99
CA ARG A 149 4.52 47.66 5.20
C ARG A 149 4.24 46.90 3.90
N SER A 150 3.87 47.61 2.81
CA SER A 150 3.69 46.99 1.50
C SER A 150 4.98 46.28 1.05
N ASN A 151 6.13 46.93 1.23
CA ASN A 151 7.42 46.34 0.85
C ASN A 151 7.85 45.18 1.77
N GLU A 152 7.48 45.20 3.06
CA GLU A 152 7.72 44.09 3.99
C GLU A 152 6.92 42.83 3.62
N LEU A 153 5.65 42.98 3.19
CA LEU A 153 4.81 41.86 2.76
C LEU A 153 5.36 41.21 1.48
N ASP A 154 5.76 42.01 0.49
CA ASP A 154 6.39 41.52 -0.74
C ASP A 154 7.69 40.75 -0.46
N LEU A 155 8.48 41.19 0.53
CA LEU A 155 9.69 40.50 1.00
C LEU A 155 9.38 39.17 1.71
N GLN A 156 8.26 39.07 2.43
CA GLN A 156 7.86 37.85 3.14
C GLN A 156 7.22 36.79 2.23
N GLU A 157 6.73 37.18 1.05
CA GLU A 157 6.24 36.25 0.03
C GLU A 157 7.36 35.55 -0.76
N GLN A 158 8.61 35.99 -0.64
CA GLN A 158 9.75 35.32 -1.26
C GLN A 158 9.99 33.90 -0.71
N PRO A 159 10.56 32.98 -1.52
CA PRO A 159 10.79 31.60 -1.13
C PRO A 159 11.73 31.51 0.08
N MET A 160 11.26 30.85 1.15
CA MET A 160 12.04 30.61 2.36
C MET A 160 12.89 29.35 2.20
N HIS A 161 14.20 29.48 2.35
CA HIS A 161 15.14 28.34 2.32
C HIS A 161 15.00 27.45 3.57
N LEU A 162 15.02 26.12 3.37
CA LEU A 162 15.16 25.15 4.46
C LEU A 162 16.63 25.12 4.91
N PRO A 163 16.95 25.12 6.22
CA PRO A 163 18.32 24.92 6.66
C PRO A 163 18.82 23.52 6.27
N ASP A 164 20.03 23.46 5.69
CA ASP A 164 20.67 22.21 5.28
C ASP A 164 21.10 21.39 6.50
N ALA A 165 20.26 20.42 6.88
CA ALA A 165 20.56 19.47 7.95
C ALA A 165 21.77 18.54 7.66
N ALA A 166 22.40 18.63 6.48
CA ALA A 166 23.60 17.86 6.13
C ALA A 166 24.91 18.50 6.61
N ALA A 167 24.93 19.82 6.89
CA ALA A 167 26.16 20.49 7.35
C ALA A 167 26.47 20.25 8.84
N ALA A 168 25.52 19.74 9.62
CA ALA A 168 25.71 19.48 11.06
C ALA A 168 26.22 18.06 11.38
N ALA A 169 26.40 17.19 10.38
CA ALA A 169 26.82 15.80 10.56
C ALA A 169 28.21 15.48 9.96
N ALA A 170 28.88 16.45 9.33
CA ALA A 170 30.29 16.36 8.99
C ALA A 170 31.07 17.06 10.10
N GLY A 171 31.40 16.32 11.15
CA GLY A 171 32.47 16.72 12.05
C GLY A 171 33.78 16.70 11.27
N ASP A 172 34.53 17.79 11.38
CA ASP A 172 35.92 17.96 10.94
C ASP A 172 36.76 16.71 11.27
N ASP A 173 37.15 16.00 10.22
CA ASP A 173 38.52 15.52 10.06
C ASP A 173 38.91 15.82 8.60
N ASP A 174 40.13 16.30 8.43
CA ASP A 174 40.89 16.61 7.21
C ASP A 174 40.78 18.03 6.60
N ASP A 175 41.84 18.80 6.91
CA ASP A 175 42.38 19.95 6.18
C ASP A 175 42.58 19.62 4.67
N ASP A 176 41.85 20.30 3.78
CA ASP A 176 42.42 20.87 2.55
C ASP A 176 41.39 21.77 1.80
N PRO A 177 41.79 22.94 1.28
CA PRO A 177 40.87 23.84 0.58
C PRO A 177 40.69 23.46 -0.90
N PRO A 178 39.46 23.45 -1.45
CA PRO A 178 39.24 23.20 -2.88
C PRO A 178 39.49 24.46 -3.74
N PRO A 179 39.90 24.31 -5.02
CA PRO A 179 40.32 25.41 -5.89
C PRO A 179 39.13 26.18 -6.51
N PRO A 180 39.34 27.43 -6.98
CA PRO A 180 38.25 28.30 -7.41
C PRO A 180 37.82 28.00 -8.85
N HIS A 181 36.60 27.49 -9.03
CA HIS A 181 35.95 27.42 -10.34
C HIS A 181 35.08 28.66 -10.60
N LYS A 182 35.45 29.35 -11.68
CA LYS A 182 34.84 30.57 -12.25
C LYS A 182 33.34 30.40 -12.50
N ALA A 183 32.51 31.20 -11.84
CA ALA A 183 31.13 31.44 -12.23
C ALA A 183 31.07 32.61 -13.23
N ALA A 184 30.50 32.33 -14.41
CA ALA A 184 30.27 33.29 -15.47
C ALA A 184 29.24 34.35 -15.04
N ALA A 185 29.55 35.59 -15.38
CA ALA A 185 28.73 36.77 -15.17
C ALA A 185 27.42 36.74 -16.00
N ALA A 186 26.31 37.13 -15.37
CA ALA A 186 25.14 37.70 -16.03
C ALA A 186 24.71 38.93 -15.23
N ALA A 187 24.47 40.02 -15.96
CA ALA A 187 24.53 41.41 -15.50
C ALA A 187 23.42 41.84 -14.54
N SER A 188 23.81 42.64 -13.54
CA SER A 188 22.94 43.56 -12.81
C SER A 188 23.21 45.01 -13.29
N PRO A 189 22.20 45.87 -13.46
CA PRO A 189 22.43 47.26 -13.81
C PRO A 189 22.78 48.08 -12.56
N ILE A 190 23.99 48.65 -12.59
CA ILE A 190 24.42 49.97 -12.08
C ILE A 190 24.03 50.30 -10.63
N HIS A 191 24.96 50.07 -9.71
CA HIS A 191 25.01 50.69 -8.38
C HIS A 191 25.57 52.11 -8.46
N LEU A 192 24.81 53.10 -8.01
CA LEU A 192 25.27 54.45 -7.70
C LEU A 192 25.00 54.72 -6.21
N LEU A 193 25.98 54.43 -5.33
CA LEU A 193 26.26 55.05 -4.01
C LEU A 193 27.14 54.10 -3.15
N PRO A 194 28.33 54.55 -2.65
CA PRO A 194 29.34 53.67 -2.04
C PRO A 194 29.15 53.47 -0.53
N LEU A 195 27.91 53.29 -0.05
CA LEU A 195 27.58 52.94 1.34
C LEU A 195 26.64 51.73 1.47
N GLY A 196 26.29 51.07 0.36
CA GLY A 196 25.20 50.09 0.28
C GLY A 196 25.54 48.62 0.57
N GLY A 197 26.79 48.25 0.88
CA GLY A 197 27.18 46.83 0.97
C GLY A 197 26.57 46.05 2.15
N TRP A 198 26.26 46.73 3.26
CA TRP A 198 25.74 46.08 4.49
C TRP A 198 24.20 45.92 4.51
N LEU A 199 23.50 46.63 3.60
CA LEU A 199 22.04 46.69 3.50
C LEU A 199 21.44 45.73 2.46
N VAL A 200 22.25 44.95 1.73
CA VAL A 200 21.75 44.12 0.60
C VAL A 200 21.28 42.73 1.04
N GLU A 201 21.54 42.32 2.28
CA GLU A 201 20.93 41.10 2.82
C GLU A 201 19.43 41.37 3.09
N ALA A 202 18.53 40.74 2.34
CA ALA A 202 17.07 40.96 2.43
C ALA A 202 16.53 40.86 3.88
N ARG A 203 17.19 40.05 4.72
CA ARG A 203 16.90 39.89 6.14
C ARG A 203 17.14 41.16 6.97
N ASN A 204 18.18 41.93 6.65
CA ASN A 204 18.50 43.19 7.34
C ASN A 204 17.54 44.31 6.95
N VAL A 205 17.10 44.33 5.67
CA VAL A 205 16.12 45.30 5.18
C VAL A 205 14.76 45.10 5.85
N SER A 206 14.27 43.86 5.94
CA SER A 206 13.02 43.55 6.62
C SER A 206 13.06 43.96 8.11
N TYR A 207 14.19 43.75 8.80
CA TYR A 207 14.35 44.15 10.18
C TYR A 207 14.32 45.68 10.38
N VAL A 208 14.98 46.43 9.49
CA VAL A 208 14.96 47.90 9.53
C VAL A 208 13.55 48.45 9.28
N LEU A 209 12.84 47.92 8.28
CA LEU A 209 11.45 48.30 8.00
C LEU A 209 10.52 48.00 9.17
N TYR A 210 10.73 46.88 9.86
CA TYR A 210 9.96 46.51 11.06
C TYR A 210 10.13 47.53 12.19
N TRP A 211 11.36 47.86 12.56
CA TRP A 211 11.64 48.84 13.63
C TRP A 211 11.17 50.24 13.27
N LEU A 212 11.28 50.63 12.00
CA LEU A 212 10.77 51.90 11.51
C LEU A 212 9.25 52.00 11.68
N GLN A 213 8.52 50.93 11.37
CA GLN A 213 7.06 50.89 11.58
C GLN A 213 6.68 50.98 13.06
N LEU A 214 7.42 50.30 13.95
CA LEU A 214 7.15 50.32 15.39
C LEU A 214 7.42 51.71 16.01
N LEU A 215 8.52 52.36 15.60
CA LEU A 215 8.85 53.72 16.00
C LEU A 215 7.82 54.74 15.47
N SER A 216 7.39 54.58 14.22
CA SER A 216 6.32 55.39 13.61
C SER A 216 5.01 55.29 14.40
N ALA A 217 4.54 54.06 14.70
CA ALA A 217 3.30 53.85 15.44
C ALA A 217 3.37 54.39 16.87
N SER A 218 4.49 54.19 17.58
CA SER A 218 4.67 54.71 18.95
C SER A 218 4.76 56.24 19.00
N ALA A 219 5.42 56.86 18.02
CA ALA A 219 5.43 58.32 17.87
C ALA A 219 4.01 58.86 17.61
N CYS A 220 3.24 58.22 16.73
CA CYS A 220 1.85 58.61 16.46
C CYS A 220 0.95 58.51 17.71
N VAL A 221 1.09 57.46 18.52
CA VAL A 221 0.40 57.32 19.81
C VAL A 221 0.80 58.44 20.77
N ALA A 222 2.10 58.71 20.92
CA ALA A 222 2.59 59.74 21.83
C ALA A 222 2.10 61.14 21.45
N LEU A 223 2.20 61.50 20.16
CA LEU A 223 1.75 62.80 19.65
C LEU A 223 0.22 62.95 19.79
N SER A 224 -0.54 61.91 19.47
CA SER A 224 -2.00 61.93 19.57
C SER A 224 -2.48 62.00 21.02
N LEU A 225 -1.88 61.23 21.94
CA LEU A 225 -2.23 61.27 23.38
C LEU A 225 -1.83 62.58 24.04
N LEU A 226 -0.60 63.06 23.79
CA LEU A 226 -0.11 64.33 24.33
C LEU A 226 -1.05 65.45 23.89
N ARG A 227 -1.44 65.46 22.61
CA ARG A 227 -2.31 66.50 22.10
C ARG A 227 -3.73 66.38 22.61
N LEU A 228 -4.33 65.18 22.63
CA LEU A 228 -5.67 64.95 23.18
C LEU A 228 -5.77 65.35 24.66
N ALA A 229 -4.71 65.13 25.44
CA ALA A 229 -4.62 65.61 26.81
C ALA A 229 -4.62 67.14 26.87
N THR A 230 -3.77 67.83 26.08
CA THR A 230 -3.74 69.30 26.05
C THR A 230 -5.06 69.92 25.57
N LEU A 231 -5.73 69.30 24.59
CA LEU A 231 -7.03 69.76 24.08
C LEU A 231 -8.14 69.60 25.12
N ARG A 232 -8.13 68.50 25.88
CA ARG A 232 -9.10 68.25 26.97
C ARG A 232 -8.99 69.27 28.10
N PHE A 233 -7.77 69.67 28.47
CA PHE A 233 -7.55 70.71 29.48
C PHE A 233 -7.83 72.13 28.95
N ALA A 234 -7.63 72.37 27.65
CA ALA A 234 -7.92 73.66 27.02
C ALA A 234 -9.43 73.90 26.80
N GLY A 235 -10.22 72.84 26.55
CA GLY A 235 -11.67 72.95 26.34
C GLY A 235 -12.49 73.31 27.59
N ASP A 236 -11.95 73.08 28.79
CA ASP A 236 -12.59 73.41 30.08
C ASP A 236 -12.36 74.89 30.47
N ASN A 237 -11.33 75.52 29.88
CA ASN A 237 -11.05 76.94 30.03
C ASN A 237 -11.61 77.68 28.81
N GLY A 238 -12.87 78.12 28.87
CA GLY A 238 -13.67 78.68 27.77
C GLY A 238 -13.07 79.86 26.99
N GLY A 239 -12.05 79.61 26.15
CA GLY A 239 -11.47 80.53 25.18
C GLY A 239 -12.17 80.44 23.82
N GLY A 240 -12.51 81.58 23.22
CA GLY A 240 -13.34 81.73 22.02
C GLY A 240 -12.75 81.27 20.68
N GLY A 241 -12.26 80.02 20.59
CA GLY A 241 -11.86 79.38 19.33
C GLY A 241 -13.04 78.77 18.55
N ASN A 242 -12.82 78.48 17.26
CA ASN A 242 -13.81 77.83 16.40
C ASN A 242 -14.14 76.41 16.92
N LYS A 243 -15.32 76.24 17.53
CA LYS A 243 -15.76 74.98 18.14
C LYS A 243 -15.76 73.81 17.15
N ASN A 244 -16.05 74.09 15.88
CA ASN A 244 -16.09 73.06 14.84
C ASN A 244 -14.68 72.55 14.50
N ALA A 245 -13.69 73.45 14.45
CA ALA A 245 -12.28 73.07 14.27
C ALA A 245 -11.78 72.24 15.46
N TYR A 246 -12.16 72.60 16.69
CA TYR A 246 -11.84 71.82 17.90
C TYR A 246 -12.38 70.38 17.83
N TYR A 247 -13.66 70.19 17.50
CA TYR A 247 -14.24 68.85 17.37
C TYR A 247 -13.64 68.05 16.20
N ALA A 248 -13.34 68.71 15.08
CA ALA A 248 -12.69 68.08 13.93
C ALA A 248 -11.27 67.58 14.26
N LEU A 249 -10.52 68.39 15.01
CA LEU A 249 -9.17 68.07 15.47
C LEU A 249 -9.17 66.95 16.53
N MET A 250 -10.13 66.99 17.47
CA MET A 250 -10.33 65.91 18.44
C MET A 250 -10.65 64.58 17.75
N LEU A 251 -11.53 64.57 16.75
CA LEU A 251 -11.86 63.35 16.02
C LEU A 251 -10.66 62.81 15.25
N PHE A 252 -9.86 63.68 14.62
CA PHE A 252 -8.62 63.28 13.95
C PHE A 252 -7.63 62.59 14.89
N TYR A 253 -7.32 63.20 16.04
CA TYR A 253 -6.38 62.58 16.98
C TYR A 253 -6.93 61.29 17.58
N VAL A 254 -8.25 61.14 17.73
CA VAL A 254 -8.87 59.88 18.14
C VAL A 254 -8.74 58.83 17.03
N LEU A 255 -8.94 59.19 15.76
CA LEU A 255 -8.76 58.29 14.62
C LEU A 255 -7.30 57.85 14.46
N ALA A 256 -6.35 58.79 14.46
CA ALA A 256 -4.92 58.53 14.39
C ALA A 256 -4.43 57.66 15.57
N LEU A 257 -4.90 57.97 16.78
CA LEU A 257 -4.63 57.16 17.97
C LEU A 257 -5.20 55.75 17.82
N SER A 258 -6.45 55.61 17.36
CA SER A 258 -7.10 54.31 17.20
C SER A 258 -6.41 53.44 16.17
N GLU A 259 -5.98 53.99 15.02
CA GLU A 259 -5.22 53.26 14.01
C GLU A 259 -3.88 52.79 14.56
N ALA A 260 -3.12 53.69 15.21
CA ALA A 260 -1.81 53.37 15.77
C ALA A 260 -1.91 52.33 16.90
N VAL A 261 -2.95 52.40 17.74
CA VAL A 261 -3.22 51.39 18.78
C VAL A 261 -3.62 50.06 18.17
N ILE A 262 -4.50 50.01 17.17
CA ILE A 262 -4.89 48.75 16.50
C ILE A 262 -3.64 48.08 15.89
N PHE A 263 -2.77 48.85 15.24
CA PHE A 263 -1.51 48.34 14.69
C PHE A 263 -0.56 47.78 15.76
N LEU A 264 -0.38 48.51 16.87
CA LEU A 264 0.45 48.01 17.99
C LEU A 264 -0.14 46.76 18.64
N VAL A 265 -1.47 46.70 18.78
CA VAL A 265 -2.18 45.52 19.28
C VAL A 265 -2.03 44.34 18.32
N GLU A 266 -2.13 44.55 17.02
CA GLU A 266 -1.87 43.53 15.99
C GLU A 266 -0.46 42.95 16.13
N ARG A 267 0.57 43.82 16.20
CA ARG A 267 1.97 43.40 16.35
C ARG A 267 2.25 42.71 17.69
N ALA A 268 1.70 43.23 18.79
CA ALA A 268 1.82 42.60 20.11
C ALA A 268 1.12 41.24 20.17
N TYR A 269 -0.07 41.12 19.55
CA TYR A 269 -0.79 39.85 19.43
C TYR A 269 0.00 38.84 18.59
N TRP A 270 0.63 39.30 17.51
CA TRP A 270 1.48 38.48 16.66
C TRP A 270 2.71 37.95 17.40
N GLU A 271 3.48 38.82 18.07
CA GLU A 271 4.64 38.42 18.87
C GLU A 271 4.25 37.50 20.03
N TRP A 272 3.12 37.76 20.69
CA TRP A 272 2.62 36.91 21.77
C TRP A 272 2.28 35.50 21.29
N VAL A 273 1.50 35.37 20.21
CA VAL A 273 1.04 34.06 19.74
C VAL A 273 2.18 33.23 19.14
N LEU A 274 3.11 33.87 18.43
CA LEU A 274 4.26 33.17 17.84
C LEU A 274 5.37 32.88 18.86
N SER A 275 5.74 33.83 19.70
CA SER A 275 6.88 33.70 20.62
C SER A 275 6.50 33.07 21.96
N TYR A 276 5.37 33.46 22.56
CA TYR A 276 4.99 32.99 23.90
C TYR A 276 4.14 31.72 23.86
N ARG A 277 3.13 31.66 23.00
CA ARG A 277 2.31 30.45 22.82
C ARG A 277 2.96 29.40 21.92
N ARG A 278 4.07 29.73 21.26
CA ARG A 278 4.80 28.84 20.34
C ARG A 278 3.85 28.11 19.38
N LEU A 279 2.84 28.83 18.86
CA LEU A 279 1.72 28.22 18.13
C LEU A 279 2.20 27.40 16.92
N VAL A 280 3.21 27.91 16.21
CA VAL A 280 3.81 27.24 15.05
C VAL A 280 4.52 25.95 15.45
N GLU A 281 5.24 25.94 16.57
CA GLU A 281 5.92 24.75 17.10
C GLU A 281 4.90 23.72 17.60
N ALA A 282 3.86 24.17 18.31
CA ALA A 282 2.78 23.32 18.78
C ALA A 282 2.04 22.63 17.61
N VAL A 283 1.66 23.39 16.58
CA VAL A 283 0.98 22.83 15.39
C VAL A 283 1.91 21.97 14.55
N SER A 284 3.20 22.33 14.47
CA SER A 284 4.22 21.49 13.82
C SER A 284 4.37 20.13 14.52
N GLY A 285 4.37 20.11 15.86
CA GLY A 285 4.37 18.89 16.67
C GLY A 285 3.09 18.08 16.52
N GLU A 286 1.92 18.71 16.60
CA GLU A 286 0.62 18.06 16.41
C GLU A 286 0.45 17.46 15.00
N CYS A 287 1.10 18.05 13.98
CA CYS A 287 1.11 17.55 12.60
C CYS A 287 2.23 16.54 12.31
N ASP A 288 3.09 16.21 13.29
CA ASP A 288 4.24 15.29 13.17
C ASP A 288 5.19 15.67 12.00
N LEU A 289 5.45 16.97 11.84
CA LEU A 289 6.31 17.50 10.77
C LEU A 289 7.82 17.46 11.13
N GLY A 290 8.17 17.14 12.38
CA GLY A 290 9.54 17.08 12.89
C GLY A 290 10.20 18.45 13.10
N ASP A 291 11.51 18.45 13.36
CA ASP A 291 12.28 19.65 13.75
C ASP A 291 12.31 20.75 12.68
N ALA A 292 12.15 20.38 11.40
CA ALA A 292 12.06 21.31 10.28
C ALA A 292 10.61 21.76 9.96
N GLY A 293 9.61 21.36 10.76
CA GLY A 293 8.20 21.61 10.48
C GLY A 293 7.72 23.05 10.74
N VAL A 294 8.53 23.87 11.42
CA VAL A 294 8.27 25.30 11.67
C VAL A 294 8.19 26.10 10.37
N VAL A 295 9.09 25.85 9.41
CA VAL A 295 9.15 26.58 8.13
C VAL A 295 7.89 26.34 7.28
N PRO A 296 7.43 25.09 7.05
CA PRO A 296 6.17 24.80 6.37
C PRO A 296 4.94 25.47 7.00
N ILE A 297 4.80 25.43 8.33
CA ILE A 297 3.65 26.00 9.03
C ILE A 297 3.69 27.52 9.01
N LYS A 298 4.88 28.14 9.11
CA LYS A 298 5.04 29.59 8.95
C LYS A 298 4.65 30.04 7.54
N ARG A 299 5.07 29.30 6.50
CA ARG A 299 4.67 29.58 5.11
C ARG A 299 3.16 29.41 4.90
N PHE A 300 2.55 28.37 5.50
CA PHE A 300 1.10 28.18 5.49
C PHE A 300 0.36 29.36 6.14
N PHE A 301 0.84 29.84 7.29
CA PHE A 301 0.29 31.01 7.96
C PHE A 301 0.32 32.24 7.06
N TYR A 302 1.47 32.58 6.48
CA TYR A 302 1.59 33.77 5.61
C TYR A 302 0.67 33.69 4.40
N ARG A 303 0.56 32.52 3.76
CA ARG A 303 -0.36 32.35 2.62
C ARG A 303 -1.83 32.45 3.03
N ALA A 304 -2.19 31.92 4.20
CA ALA A 304 -3.54 32.06 4.75
C ALA A 304 -3.84 33.53 5.11
N PHE A 305 -2.88 34.24 5.70
CA PHE A 305 -2.98 35.65 6.02
C PHE A 305 -3.13 36.52 4.75
N SER A 306 -2.21 36.40 3.78
CA SER A 306 -2.23 37.13 2.51
C SER A 306 -3.57 36.97 1.78
N ARG A 307 -4.06 35.73 1.60
CA ARG A 307 -5.39 35.46 1.01
C ARG A 307 -6.54 36.11 1.79
N SER A 308 -6.44 36.22 3.11
CA SER A 308 -7.48 36.86 3.94
C SER A 308 -7.48 38.38 3.84
N VAL A 309 -6.30 38.96 3.61
CA VAL A 309 -6.11 40.41 3.46
C VAL A 309 -6.51 40.85 2.05
N GLU A 310 -5.98 40.20 1.01
CA GLU A 310 -6.27 40.53 -0.40
C GLU A 310 -7.68 40.14 -0.84
N GLY A 311 -8.15 38.98 -0.37
CA GLY A 311 -9.46 38.43 -0.72
C GLY A 311 -10.54 38.70 0.33
N GLY A 312 -11.53 37.82 0.38
CA GLY A 312 -12.51 37.77 1.45
C GLY A 312 -11.88 37.32 2.77
N ILE A 313 -12.34 37.89 3.89
CA ILE A 313 -11.83 37.55 5.23
C ILE A 313 -11.91 36.04 5.50
N LEU A 314 -12.93 35.35 4.96
CA LEU A 314 -13.12 33.90 5.12
C LEU A 314 -12.38 33.02 4.10
N ASP A 315 -11.69 33.58 3.10
CA ASP A 315 -11.08 32.77 2.04
C ASP A 315 -9.99 31.83 2.56
N ALA A 316 -9.28 32.19 3.64
CA ALA A 316 -8.33 31.30 4.29
C ALA A 316 -8.95 30.03 4.89
N THR A 317 -10.24 30.07 5.29
CA THR A 317 -10.93 28.91 5.86
C THR A 317 -11.19 27.82 4.82
N ARG A 318 -11.11 28.16 3.52
CA ARG A 318 -11.28 27.22 2.41
C ARG A 318 -10.01 26.40 2.13
N MET A 319 -8.86 26.77 2.70
CA MET A 319 -7.57 26.14 2.47
C MET A 319 -7.14 25.30 3.69
N ASP A 320 -7.05 23.98 3.49
CA ASP A 320 -6.40 23.08 4.46
C ASP A 320 -4.92 22.87 4.11
N LEU A 321 -4.15 22.33 5.05
CA LEU A 321 -2.71 22.12 4.91
C LEU A 321 -2.38 21.18 3.74
N VAL A 322 -3.27 20.23 3.44
CA VAL A 322 -3.14 19.32 2.29
C VAL A 322 -3.35 20.06 0.96
N SER A 323 -4.34 20.95 0.84
CA SER A 323 -4.54 21.75 -0.39
C SER A 323 -3.37 22.68 -0.61
N PHE A 324 -2.90 23.32 0.46
CA PHE A 324 -1.72 24.16 0.41
C PHE A 324 -0.49 23.38 -0.10
N ALA A 325 -0.24 22.19 0.45
CA ALA A 325 0.84 21.35 0.00
C ALA A 325 0.72 20.96 -1.48
N VAL A 326 -0.48 20.65 -1.97
CA VAL A 326 -0.73 20.36 -3.40
C VAL A 326 -0.47 21.58 -4.28
N GLU A 327 -0.85 22.79 -3.84
CA GLU A 327 -0.49 24.04 -4.54
C GLU A 327 1.03 24.19 -4.61
N LEU A 328 1.76 23.94 -3.52
CA LEU A 328 3.23 24.01 -3.49
C LEU A 328 3.93 22.99 -4.40
N LEU A 329 3.38 21.77 -4.53
CA LEU A 329 3.92 20.78 -5.48
C LEU A 329 3.87 21.24 -6.95
N SER A 330 2.94 22.14 -7.25
CA SER A 330 2.73 22.68 -8.61
C SER A 330 3.58 23.92 -8.89
N SER A 331 4.31 24.44 -7.90
CA SER A 331 5.24 25.56 -8.05
C SER A 331 6.47 25.16 -8.88
N ASP A 332 7.13 26.15 -9.48
CA ASP A 332 8.42 25.99 -10.17
C ASP A 332 9.62 25.97 -9.21
N SER A 333 9.44 26.44 -7.97
CA SER A 333 10.49 26.46 -6.95
C SER A 333 10.73 25.08 -6.34
N GLY A 334 11.98 24.63 -6.33
CA GLY A 334 12.38 23.35 -5.72
C GLY A 334 12.14 23.29 -4.21
N ASP A 335 12.33 24.42 -3.51
CA ASP A 335 12.11 24.52 -2.07
C ASP A 335 10.61 24.47 -1.73
N GLU A 336 9.77 25.11 -2.55
CA GLU A 336 8.31 25.01 -2.38
C GLU A 336 7.82 23.58 -2.64
N GLN A 337 8.32 22.92 -3.69
CA GLN A 337 8.03 21.51 -3.96
C GLN A 337 8.47 20.61 -2.78
N LEU A 338 9.62 20.90 -2.16
CA LEU A 338 10.11 20.16 -1.00
C LEU A 338 9.22 20.37 0.24
N ILE A 339 8.83 21.61 0.52
CA ILE A 339 7.90 21.95 1.62
C ILE A 339 6.57 21.23 1.40
N GLY A 340 6.00 21.30 0.18
CA GLY A 340 4.77 20.60 -0.17
C GLY A 340 4.86 19.10 0.05
N ALA A 341 5.93 18.46 -0.44
CA ALA A 341 6.13 17.02 -0.28
C ALA A 341 6.30 16.61 1.20
N HIS A 342 6.99 17.43 2.00
CA HIS A 342 7.20 17.19 3.43
C HIS A 342 5.89 17.30 4.23
N ILE A 343 5.07 18.31 3.93
CA ILE A 343 3.74 18.47 4.51
C ILE A 343 2.85 17.27 4.19
N LEU A 344 2.84 16.81 2.93
CA LEU A 344 2.06 15.64 2.54
C LEU A 344 2.53 14.38 3.26
N ARG A 345 3.84 14.19 3.43
CA ARG A 345 4.38 13.06 4.20
C ARG A 345 3.87 13.09 5.65
N GLY A 346 4.01 14.22 6.34
CA GLY A 346 3.53 14.36 7.74
C GLY A 346 2.03 14.13 7.86
N SER A 347 1.25 14.72 6.95
CA SER A 347 -0.21 14.56 6.88
C SER A 347 -0.68 13.12 6.62
N ILE A 348 0.19 12.26 6.08
CA ILE A 348 -0.09 10.85 5.82
C ILE A 348 0.51 9.93 6.91
N ALA A 349 1.54 10.39 7.63
CA ALA A 349 2.13 9.69 8.77
C ALA A 349 1.22 9.77 10.01
N ASN A 350 0.63 10.94 10.27
CA ASN A 350 -0.27 11.16 11.41
C ASN A 350 -1.57 10.36 11.25
N ARG A 351 -1.89 9.50 12.22
CA ARG A 351 -3.04 8.56 12.16
C ARG A 351 -4.38 9.28 11.98
N ASP A 352 -4.56 10.45 12.58
CA ASP A 352 -5.85 11.14 12.64
C ASP A 352 -6.16 11.87 11.32
N SER A 353 -5.14 12.44 10.68
CA SER A 353 -5.26 13.15 9.40
C SER A 353 -5.02 12.25 8.17
N ALA A 354 -4.29 11.14 8.31
CA ALA A 354 -3.92 10.26 7.20
C ALA A 354 -5.13 9.76 6.39
N ARG A 355 -6.24 9.42 7.05
CA ARG A 355 -7.42 8.92 6.34
C ARG A 355 -8.00 9.98 5.40
N ARG A 356 -8.07 11.24 5.87
CA ARG A 356 -8.55 12.40 5.11
C ARG A 356 -7.56 12.78 4.01
N ALA A 357 -6.27 12.90 4.33
CA ALA A 357 -5.21 13.23 3.38
C ALA A 357 -5.12 12.21 2.24
N VAL A 358 -5.01 10.92 2.52
CA VAL A 358 -4.95 9.86 1.51
C VAL A 358 -6.20 9.79 0.64
N ARG A 359 -7.38 10.13 1.19
CA ARG A 359 -8.63 10.21 0.42
C ARG A 359 -8.57 11.39 -0.56
N LYS A 360 -8.22 12.58 -0.07
CA LYS A 360 -8.19 13.82 -0.85
C LYS A 360 -7.13 13.78 -1.96
N ILE A 361 -5.91 13.38 -1.63
CA ILE A 361 -4.81 13.22 -2.59
C ILE A 361 -5.18 12.13 -3.61
N GLY A 362 -5.67 10.98 -3.15
CA GLY A 362 -6.05 9.87 -4.04
C GLY A 362 -7.26 10.13 -4.94
N THR A 363 -8.07 11.16 -4.68
CA THR A 363 -9.17 11.59 -5.56
C THR A 363 -8.76 12.58 -6.64
N SER A 364 -7.65 13.30 -6.45
CA SER A 364 -7.15 14.26 -7.43
C SER A 364 -6.20 13.58 -8.39
N ALA A 365 -6.64 13.34 -9.64
CA ALA A 365 -5.80 12.73 -10.67
C ALA A 365 -4.54 13.57 -10.93
N ALA A 366 -4.69 14.89 -11.05
CA ALA A 366 -3.59 15.84 -11.27
C ALA A 366 -2.54 15.78 -10.16
N THR A 367 -2.96 15.64 -8.90
CA THR A 367 -2.01 15.53 -7.77
C THR A 367 -1.22 14.23 -7.82
N VAL A 368 -1.88 13.11 -8.11
CA VAL A 368 -1.20 11.81 -8.21
C VAL A 368 -0.28 11.78 -9.42
N GLU A 369 -0.68 12.36 -10.55
CA GLU A 369 0.15 12.51 -11.74
C GLU A 369 1.41 13.34 -11.45
N ARG A 370 1.25 14.49 -10.79
CA ARG A 370 2.38 15.33 -10.36
C ARG A 370 3.34 14.58 -9.43
N LEU A 371 2.82 13.82 -8.46
CA LEU A 371 3.65 12.99 -7.58
C LEU A 371 4.40 11.90 -8.34
N VAL A 372 3.76 11.26 -9.31
CA VAL A 372 4.39 10.24 -10.19
C VAL A 372 5.47 10.87 -11.07
N GLU A 373 5.24 12.08 -11.57
CA GLU A 373 6.24 12.85 -12.31
C GLU A 373 7.45 13.17 -11.41
N MET A 374 7.23 13.63 -10.18
CA MET A 374 8.31 13.90 -9.22
C MET A 374 9.15 12.66 -8.87
N VAL A 375 8.53 11.47 -8.87
CA VAL A 375 9.23 10.18 -8.68
C VAL A 375 10.22 9.91 -9.83
N SER A 376 9.95 10.42 -11.04
CA SER A 376 10.81 10.25 -12.22
C SER A 376 12.02 11.19 -12.27
N TRP A 377 12.09 12.18 -11.38
CA TRP A 377 13.15 13.19 -11.39
C TRP A 377 14.51 12.62 -11.00
N LYS A 378 15.54 12.85 -11.82
CA LYS A 378 16.89 12.29 -11.64
C LYS A 378 17.94 13.28 -11.11
N SER A 379 17.61 14.57 -11.04
CA SER A 379 18.55 15.61 -10.61
C SER A 379 18.95 15.45 -9.13
N PRO A 380 20.24 15.49 -8.77
CA PRO A 380 20.71 15.35 -7.38
C PRO A 380 20.04 16.32 -6.40
N SER A 381 19.82 17.57 -6.83
CA SER A 381 19.14 18.62 -6.05
C SER A 381 17.69 18.26 -5.67
N LYS A 382 17.03 17.40 -6.45
CA LYS A 382 15.64 16.97 -6.21
C LYS A 382 15.51 15.58 -5.59
N ARG A 383 16.63 14.96 -5.17
CA ARG A 383 16.63 13.62 -4.56
C ARG A 383 15.72 13.53 -3.33
N ARG A 384 15.68 14.59 -2.50
CA ARG A 384 14.80 14.66 -1.32
C ARG A 384 13.32 14.69 -1.73
N VAL A 385 12.95 15.53 -2.70
CA VAL A 385 11.58 15.62 -3.23
C VAL A 385 11.15 14.29 -3.82
N ARG A 386 12.04 13.65 -4.61
CA ARG A 386 11.81 12.31 -5.19
C ARG A 386 11.50 11.26 -4.13
N SER A 387 12.26 11.26 -3.02
CA SER A 387 12.07 10.34 -1.89
C SER A 387 10.69 10.53 -1.23
N LEU A 388 10.36 11.78 -0.91
CA LEU A 388 9.10 12.12 -0.25
C LEU A 388 7.90 11.82 -1.16
N ALA A 389 8.01 12.12 -2.45
CA ALA A 389 6.98 11.79 -3.43
C ALA A 389 6.76 10.27 -3.53
N ALA A 390 7.84 9.48 -3.59
CA ALA A 390 7.76 8.02 -3.59
C ALA A 390 7.11 7.48 -2.30
N GLU A 391 7.42 8.05 -1.13
CA GLU A 391 6.80 7.65 0.13
C GLU A 391 5.30 7.96 0.16
N VAL A 392 4.90 9.14 -0.32
CA VAL A 392 3.50 9.53 -0.47
C VAL A 392 2.79 8.55 -1.41
N VAL A 393 3.35 8.27 -2.60
CA VAL A 393 2.80 7.30 -3.56
C VAL A 393 2.68 5.90 -2.94
N LEU A 394 3.68 5.46 -2.17
CA LEU A 394 3.65 4.18 -1.46
C LEU A 394 2.50 4.10 -0.46
N ARG A 395 2.21 5.20 0.25
CA ARG A 395 1.09 5.27 1.20
C ARG A 395 -0.25 5.33 0.47
N LEU A 396 -0.34 6.06 -0.64
CA LEU A 396 -1.53 6.08 -1.50
C LEU A 396 -1.86 4.67 -2.02
N ALA A 397 -0.86 3.95 -2.52
CA ALA A 397 -0.98 2.57 -2.99
C ALA A 397 -1.39 1.57 -1.88
N GLY A 398 -1.44 2.00 -0.61
CA GLY A 398 -1.99 1.18 0.48
C GLY A 398 -3.49 0.91 0.39
N LYS A 399 -4.26 1.79 -0.28
CA LYS A 399 -5.72 1.62 -0.46
C LYS A 399 -6.04 1.12 -1.86
N ARG A 400 -6.90 0.08 -1.95
CA ARG A 400 -7.29 -0.57 -3.22
C ARG A 400 -7.75 0.42 -4.31
N ARG A 401 -8.62 1.38 -3.97
CA ARG A 401 -9.11 2.39 -4.93
C ARG A 401 -8.00 3.28 -5.49
N ASN A 402 -7.06 3.67 -4.64
CA ASN A 402 -5.95 4.53 -5.03
C ASN A 402 -4.92 3.76 -5.86
N LEU A 403 -4.73 2.46 -5.57
CA LEU A 403 -3.88 1.56 -6.34
C LEU A 403 -4.25 1.54 -7.83
N ILE A 404 -5.54 1.39 -8.11
CA ILE A 404 -6.09 1.36 -9.46
C ILE A 404 -5.80 2.70 -10.14
N ARG A 405 -6.02 3.81 -9.43
CA ARG A 405 -5.80 5.17 -9.95
C ARG A 405 -4.34 5.49 -10.26
N VAL A 406 -3.41 5.09 -9.39
CA VAL A 406 -1.98 5.27 -9.64
C VAL A 406 -1.58 4.54 -10.92
N ALA A 407 -2.05 3.30 -11.10
CA ALA A 407 -1.75 2.51 -12.30
C ALA A 407 -2.53 2.92 -13.56
N THR A 408 -3.54 3.79 -13.46
CA THR A 408 -4.21 4.39 -14.63
C THR A 408 -3.49 5.60 -15.18
N ILE A 409 -2.60 6.22 -14.41
CA ILE A 409 -1.81 7.36 -14.89
C ILE A 409 -0.83 6.85 -15.97
N PRO A 410 -0.84 7.45 -17.17
CA PRO A 410 0.10 7.10 -18.23
C PRO A 410 1.55 7.22 -17.74
N GLY A 411 2.39 6.23 -18.07
CA GLY A 411 3.80 6.23 -17.67
C GLY A 411 4.06 5.98 -16.19
N ALA A 412 3.05 5.83 -15.33
CA ALA A 412 3.29 5.71 -13.88
C ALA A 412 4.17 4.52 -13.47
N ILE A 413 3.97 3.37 -14.12
CA ILE A 413 4.78 2.18 -13.88
C ILE A 413 6.23 2.41 -14.33
N GLU A 414 6.43 3.10 -15.45
CA GLU A 414 7.76 3.46 -15.95
C GLU A 414 8.44 4.44 -14.99
N SER A 415 7.75 5.50 -14.55
CA SER A 415 8.23 6.46 -13.57
C SER A 415 8.62 5.79 -12.25
N ILE A 416 7.78 4.91 -11.71
CA ILE A 416 8.10 4.14 -10.50
C ILE A 416 9.30 3.21 -10.74
N SER A 417 9.41 2.61 -11.93
CA SER A 417 10.55 1.77 -12.27
C SER A 417 11.88 2.53 -12.33
N THR A 418 11.86 3.86 -12.47
CA THR A 418 13.09 4.68 -12.40
C THR A 418 13.70 4.70 -11.01
N LEU A 419 12.93 4.43 -9.95
CA LEU A 419 13.45 4.27 -8.58
C LEU A 419 14.34 3.04 -8.44
N LEU A 420 14.25 2.10 -9.39
CA LEU A 420 14.96 0.83 -9.38
C LEU A 420 16.32 0.97 -10.09
N GLU A 421 17.23 1.76 -9.51
CA GLU A 421 18.57 1.99 -10.05
C GLU A 421 19.51 0.83 -9.66
N THR A 422 20.25 0.29 -10.62
CA THR A 422 21.18 -0.80 -10.37
C THR A 422 22.26 -0.33 -9.39
N PRO A 423 22.42 -0.98 -8.23
CA PRO A 423 23.44 -0.59 -7.27
C PRO A 423 24.82 -0.76 -7.92
N THR A 424 25.57 0.32 -8.04
CA THR A 424 27.01 0.27 -8.30
C THR A 424 27.71 -0.35 -7.09
N THR A 425 28.95 -0.79 -7.25
CA THR A 425 29.75 -1.40 -6.16
C THR A 425 29.86 -0.53 -4.91
N ASP A 426 29.65 0.78 -5.05
CA ASP A 426 29.61 1.79 -3.99
C ASP A 426 28.21 2.39 -3.80
N ALA A 427 27.15 1.59 -3.93
CA ALA A 427 25.78 2.09 -3.79
C ALA A 427 25.58 2.69 -2.39
N ALA A 428 25.35 4.01 -2.35
CA ALA A 428 25.04 4.72 -1.12
C ALA A 428 23.79 4.10 -0.47
N ALA A 429 23.73 4.06 0.86
CA ALA A 429 22.58 3.52 1.60
C ALA A 429 21.23 4.14 1.16
N GLY A 430 21.27 5.39 0.66
CA GLY A 430 20.12 6.09 0.08
C GLY A 430 19.56 5.45 -1.20
N ASP A 431 20.41 4.91 -2.08
CA ASP A 431 19.98 4.30 -3.35
C ASP A 431 19.31 2.94 -3.10
N LEU A 432 19.80 2.19 -2.11
CA LEU A 432 19.16 0.96 -1.64
C LEU A 432 17.78 1.22 -1.01
N ALA A 433 17.63 2.32 -0.26
CA ALA A 433 16.34 2.70 0.32
C ALA A 433 15.32 3.09 -0.78
N MET A 434 15.76 3.80 -1.82
CA MET A 434 14.92 4.10 -2.99
C MET A 434 14.50 2.84 -3.74
N ASN A 435 15.43 1.91 -3.95
CA ASN A 435 15.15 0.61 -4.56
C ASN A 435 14.10 -0.19 -3.77
N GLU A 436 14.23 -0.27 -2.44
CA GLU A 436 13.22 -0.93 -1.59
C GLU A 436 11.85 -0.27 -1.74
N MET A 437 11.80 1.06 -1.74
CA MET A 437 10.56 1.82 -1.86
C MET A 437 9.89 1.60 -3.21
N GLY A 438 10.65 1.66 -4.31
CA GLY A 438 10.17 1.35 -5.66
C GLY A 438 9.59 -0.06 -5.74
N LEU A 439 10.31 -1.07 -5.25
CA LEU A 439 9.81 -2.45 -5.24
C LEU A 439 8.57 -2.61 -4.34
N HIS A 440 8.49 -1.86 -3.24
CA HIS A 440 7.34 -1.91 -2.35
C HIS A 440 6.09 -1.27 -2.99
N ILE A 441 6.24 -0.16 -3.72
CA ILE A 441 5.15 0.42 -4.52
C ILE A 441 4.69 -0.60 -5.56
N MET A 442 5.63 -1.17 -6.34
CA MET A 442 5.34 -2.18 -7.36
C MET A 442 4.65 -3.41 -6.78
N LYS A 443 5.07 -3.88 -5.60
CA LYS A 443 4.44 -4.99 -4.89
C LYS A 443 2.98 -4.68 -4.58
N LYS A 444 2.69 -3.47 -4.07
CA LYS A 444 1.31 -3.06 -3.80
C LYS A 444 0.51 -3.01 -5.09
N LEU A 445 1.06 -2.42 -6.15
CA LEU A 445 0.39 -2.28 -7.45
C LEU A 445 0.05 -3.66 -8.06
N ALA A 446 0.97 -4.61 -7.99
CA ALA A 446 0.81 -5.96 -8.51
C ALA A 446 -0.27 -6.80 -7.79
N ARG A 447 -0.84 -6.33 -6.66
CA ARG A 447 -1.94 -7.05 -5.98
C ARG A 447 -3.22 -7.11 -6.79
N GLU A 448 -3.48 -6.13 -7.66
CA GLU A 448 -4.62 -6.17 -8.57
C GLU A 448 -4.19 -6.74 -9.92
N HIS A 449 -4.92 -7.75 -10.40
CA HIS A 449 -4.59 -8.49 -11.62
C HIS A 449 -4.47 -7.58 -12.86
N GLY A 450 -5.32 -6.55 -12.98
CA GLY A 450 -5.24 -5.58 -14.08
C GLY A 450 -3.95 -4.75 -14.07
N ASN A 451 -3.39 -4.48 -12.88
CA ASN A 451 -2.12 -3.77 -12.75
C ASN A 451 -0.94 -4.70 -12.99
N ALA A 452 -1.02 -5.97 -12.58
CA ALA A 452 0.01 -6.97 -12.86
C ALA A 452 0.27 -7.12 -14.37
N ALA A 453 -0.79 -7.09 -15.18
CA ALA A 453 -0.70 -7.10 -16.65
C ALA A 453 0.04 -5.87 -17.20
N LYS A 454 -0.21 -4.69 -16.64
CA LYS A 454 0.49 -3.46 -17.05
C LYS A 454 1.98 -3.49 -16.62
N ILE A 455 2.27 -4.02 -15.43
CA ILE A 455 3.65 -4.10 -14.92
C ILE A 455 4.52 -5.02 -15.79
N SER A 456 3.99 -6.19 -16.16
CA SER A 456 4.67 -7.15 -17.04
C SER A 456 4.88 -6.58 -18.44
N SER A 457 3.82 -6.03 -19.05
CA SER A 457 3.91 -5.45 -20.41
C SER A 457 4.77 -4.19 -20.54
N THR A 458 5.13 -3.50 -19.44
CA THR A 458 5.97 -2.31 -19.51
C THR A 458 7.42 -2.70 -19.78
N ARG A 459 7.96 -2.23 -20.90
CA ARG A 459 9.30 -2.60 -21.42
C ARG A 459 10.39 -2.47 -20.37
N GLY A 460 11.09 -3.58 -20.09
CA GLY A 460 12.28 -3.62 -19.22
C GLY A 460 11.99 -3.53 -17.72
N VAL A 461 10.74 -3.34 -17.31
CA VAL A 461 10.36 -3.25 -15.88
C VAL A 461 10.48 -4.62 -15.22
N LEU A 462 9.99 -5.68 -15.87
CA LEU A 462 10.09 -7.04 -15.36
C LEU A 462 11.55 -7.47 -15.19
N SER A 463 12.41 -7.23 -16.18
CA SER A 463 13.85 -7.54 -16.08
C SER A 463 14.53 -6.77 -14.96
N ARG A 464 14.13 -5.52 -14.71
CA ARG A 464 14.67 -4.69 -13.63
C ARG A 464 14.23 -5.20 -12.26
N ILE A 465 12.96 -5.62 -12.10
CA ILE A 465 12.49 -6.30 -10.88
C ILE A 465 13.27 -7.59 -10.63
N ILE A 466 13.44 -8.41 -11.67
CA ILE A 466 14.16 -9.68 -11.59
C ILE A 466 15.64 -9.46 -11.22
N HIS A 467 16.26 -8.39 -11.70
CA HIS A 467 17.64 -8.06 -11.31
C HIS A 467 17.82 -7.99 -9.79
N PHE A 468 16.84 -7.44 -9.06
CA PHE A 468 16.85 -7.35 -7.60
C PHE A 468 16.50 -8.67 -6.88
N THR A 469 16.25 -9.77 -7.61
CA THR A 469 16.15 -11.11 -7.01
C THR A 469 17.53 -11.75 -6.81
N ARG A 470 18.59 -11.17 -7.38
CA ARG A 470 19.97 -11.65 -7.23
C ARG A 470 20.37 -11.66 -5.77
N THR A 471 20.83 -12.82 -5.32
CA THR A 471 21.31 -13.02 -3.96
C THR A 471 22.79 -13.36 -3.99
N SER A 472 23.62 -12.62 -3.25
CA SER A 472 25.02 -12.99 -3.02
C SER A 472 25.14 -13.70 -1.67
N ARG A 473 26.02 -14.69 -1.59
CA ARG A 473 26.32 -15.44 -0.36
C ARG A 473 26.74 -14.49 0.77
N ALA A 474 27.47 -13.42 0.43
CA ALA A 474 27.84 -12.33 1.33
C ALA A 474 26.63 -11.52 1.83
N ALA A 475 25.64 -11.19 0.99
CA ALA A 475 24.47 -10.40 1.40
C ALA A 475 23.52 -11.13 2.37
N LEU A 476 23.56 -12.46 2.43
CA LEU A 476 22.80 -13.27 3.39
C LEU A 476 23.63 -13.68 4.63
N GLN A 477 24.95 -13.56 4.58
CA GLN A 477 25.85 -13.94 5.68
C GLN A 477 26.40 -12.74 6.47
N ILE A 478 26.47 -11.53 5.89
CA ILE A 478 27.01 -10.35 6.56
C ILE A 478 26.02 -9.80 7.60
N GLY A 479 26.40 -9.98 8.88
CA GLY A 479 26.22 -9.01 9.96
C GLY A 479 24.91 -9.06 10.76
N ALA A 480 24.96 -9.66 11.95
CA ALA A 480 24.28 -9.30 13.23
C ALA A 480 22.85 -8.70 13.28
N GLY A 481 22.05 -8.72 12.19
CA GLY A 481 20.82 -7.93 12.09
C GLY A 481 19.65 -8.60 11.36
N GLY A 482 19.42 -9.91 11.52
CA GLY A 482 18.19 -10.62 11.12
C GLY A 482 17.65 -10.35 9.69
N GLU A 483 16.35 -10.57 9.45
CA GLU A 483 15.62 -10.14 8.24
C GLU A 483 15.59 -8.59 8.03
N GLY A 484 16.37 -7.84 8.81
CA GLY A 484 16.34 -6.39 8.92
C GLY A 484 17.20 -5.64 7.92
N SER A 485 18.20 -6.28 7.29
CA SER A 485 19.13 -5.60 6.37
C SER A 485 18.43 -5.12 5.09
N LEU A 486 18.76 -3.91 4.64
CA LEU A 486 18.18 -3.29 3.44
C LEU A 486 18.35 -4.16 2.17
N PRO A 487 19.49 -4.85 1.93
CA PRO A 487 19.63 -5.77 0.81
C PRO A 487 18.68 -6.96 0.88
N ALA A 488 18.52 -7.60 2.05
CA ALA A 488 17.61 -8.72 2.23
C ALA A 488 16.14 -8.29 2.03
N LYS A 489 15.77 -7.11 2.53
CA LYS A 489 14.45 -6.51 2.28
C LYS A 489 14.21 -6.27 0.79
N THR A 490 15.20 -5.76 0.07
CA THR A 490 15.12 -5.50 -1.38
C THR A 490 14.86 -6.79 -2.16
N VAL A 491 15.62 -7.86 -1.87
CA VAL A 491 15.40 -9.18 -2.48
C VAL A 491 14.03 -9.76 -2.11
N LEU A 492 13.62 -9.63 -0.85
CA LEU A 492 12.30 -10.10 -0.43
C LEU A 492 11.17 -9.33 -1.13
N ARG A 493 11.33 -8.02 -1.32
CA ARG A 493 10.35 -7.18 -2.02
C ARG A 493 10.28 -7.54 -3.49
N SER A 494 11.40 -7.73 -4.17
CA SER A 494 11.41 -8.14 -5.58
C SER A 494 10.75 -9.50 -5.78
N LEU A 495 11.05 -10.49 -4.95
CA LEU A 495 10.37 -11.79 -4.96
C LEU A 495 8.86 -11.67 -4.69
N GLN A 496 8.45 -10.79 -3.79
CA GLN A 496 7.03 -10.52 -3.53
C GLN A 496 6.32 -9.88 -4.71
N VAL A 497 7.01 -9.03 -5.49
CA VAL A 497 6.47 -8.50 -6.76
C VAL A 497 6.29 -9.64 -7.74
N VAL A 498 7.33 -10.45 -7.98
CA VAL A 498 7.28 -11.61 -8.89
C VAL A 498 6.15 -12.56 -8.49
N LYS A 499 5.99 -12.87 -7.19
CA LYS A 499 4.90 -13.71 -6.68
C LYS A 499 3.51 -13.14 -6.99
N ASN A 500 3.32 -11.83 -6.80
CA ASN A 500 2.03 -11.20 -7.12
C ASN A 500 1.75 -11.21 -8.63
N LEU A 501 2.80 -11.12 -9.46
CA LEU A 501 2.67 -11.21 -10.92
C LEU A 501 2.31 -12.65 -11.35
N SER A 502 3.05 -13.66 -10.86
CA SER A 502 2.88 -15.07 -11.23
C SER A 502 1.55 -15.68 -10.79
N SER A 503 1.00 -15.23 -9.65
CA SER A 503 -0.30 -15.66 -9.11
C SER A 503 -1.52 -15.08 -9.85
N THR A 504 -1.31 -14.29 -10.90
CA THR A 504 -2.42 -13.79 -11.71
C THR A 504 -3.16 -14.97 -12.39
N PRO A 505 -4.51 -15.05 -12.30
CA PRO A 505 -5.28 -16.11 -12.93
C PRO A 505 -5.59 -15.81 -14.42
N GLY A 506 -6.08 -16.83 -15.13
CA GLY A 506 -6.49 -16.72 -16.53
C GLY A 506 -5.36 -16.56 -17.55
N HIS A 507 -5.72 -16.25 -18.80
CA HIS A 507 -4.76 -16.11 -19.91
C HIS A 507 -3.73 -15.01 -19.71
N THR A 508 -4.10 -13.90 -19.07
CA THR A 508 -3.15 -12.84 -18.71
C THR A 508 -2.08 -13.35 -17.77
N GLY A 509 -2.46 -14.14 -16.77
CA GLY A 509 -1.52 -14.78 -15.86
C GLY A 509 -0.62 -15.81 -16.54
N GLU A 510 -1.18 -16.56 -17.49
CA GLU A 510 -0.44 -17.50 -18.31
C GLU A 510 0.68 -16.81 -19.10
N ALA A 511 0.36 -15.68 -19.77
CA ALA A 511 1.36 -14.87 -20.47
C ALA A 511 2.45 -14.34 -19.52
N ILE A 512 2.07 -13.84 -18.34
CA ILE A 512 3.01 -13.34 -17.33
C ILE A 512 3.94 -14.46 -16.83
N ARG A 513 3.41 -15.66 -16.55
CA ARG A 513 4.23 -16.80 -16.10
C ARG A 513 5.25 -17.21 -17.15
N ARG A 514 4.84 -17.25 -18.43
CA ARG A 514 5.78 -17.54 -19.53
C ARG A 514 6.88 -16.49 -19.61
N GLU A 515 6.53 -15.20 -19.59
CA GLU A 515 7.50 -14.11 -19.62
C GLU A 515 8.49 -14.13 -18.43
N ILE A 516 8.01 -14.41 -17.22
CA ILE A 516 8.86 -14.60 -16.04
C ILE A 516 9.79 -15.81 -16.23
N SER A 517 9.27 -16.92 -16.76
CA SER A 517 10.03 -18.16 -16.98
C SER A 517 11.08 -18.05 -18.10
N ASP A 518 10.85 -17.17 -19.08
CA ASP A 518 11.79 -16.92 -20.19
C ASP A 518 13.02 -16.12 -19.74
N ASN A 519 12.93 -15.43 -18.60
CA ASN A 519 14.09 -14.78 -18.03
C ASN A 519 15.06 -15.81 -17.43
N VAL A 520 16.20 -15.98 -18.11
CA VAL A 520 17.27 -16.95 -17.77
C VAL A 520 17.81 -16.85 -16.35
N PHE A 521 17.64 -15.72 -15.67
CA PHE A 521 18.18 -15.51 -14.32
C PHE A 521 17.20 -15.87 -13.20
N VAL A 522 15.88 -15.87 -13.44
CA VAL A 522 14.86 -15.99 -12.37
C VAL A 522 15.02 -17.29 -11.59
N LEU A 523 15.05 -18.42 -12.28
CA LEU A 523 15.13 -19.73 -11.65
C LEU A 523 16.49 -19.94 -10.96
N GLY A 524 17.57 -19.45 -11.57
CA GLY A 524 18.90 -19.47 -10.96
C GLY A 524 18.99 -18.64 -9.68
N ASN A 525 18.31 -17.48 -9.63
CA ASN A 525 18.23 -16.64 -8.43
C ASN A 525 17.37 -17.28 -7.35
N ILE A 526 16.20 -17.82 -7.71
CA ILE A 526 15.32 -18.55 -6.79
C ILE A 526 16.06 -19.74 -6.17
N ARG A 527 16.80 -20.52 -6.97
CA ARG A 527 17.61 -21.63 -6.46
C ARG A 527 18.61 -21.16 -5.41
N LYS A 528 19.31 -20.04 -5.64
CA LYS A 528 20.26 -19.47 -4.67
C LYS A 528 19.56 -19.05 -3.37
N VAL A 529 18.34 -18.52 -3.46
CA VAL A 529 17.51 -18.17 -2.28
C VAL A 529 17.15 -19.43 -1.48
N LEU A 530 16.78 -20.53 -2.15
CA LEU A 530 16.46 -21.79 -1.47
C LEU A 530 17.71 -22.39 -0.79
N GLN A 531 18.85 -22.38 -1.49
CA GLN A 531 20.16 -22.84 -1.01
C GLN A 531 20.67 -22.10 0.24
N HIS A 532 20.63 -20.77 0.21
CA HIS A 532 21.31 -19.93 1.21
C HIS A 532 20.34 -19.34 2.24
N GLY A 533 19.03 -19.46 2.01
CA GLY A 533 18.00 -18.82 2.81
C GLY A 533 17.63 -19.57 4.08
N GLY A 534 18.59 -20.21 4.79
CA GLY A 534 18.37 -21.04 5.99
C GLY A 534 17.50 -20.39 7.08
N GLU A 535 17.35 -21.00 8.26
CA GLU A 535 16.30 -20.65 9.26
C GLU A 535 16.00 -19.15 9.49
N ARG A 536 16.99 -18.26 9.35
CA ARG A 536 16.88 -16.79 9.47
C ARG A 536 16.08 -16.09 8.35
N HIS A 537 15.82 -16.74 7.22
CA HIS A 537 15.15 -16.13 6.05
C HIS A 537 13.95 -16.95 5.54
N GLY A 538 13.23 -17.61 6.45
CA GLY A 538 12.10 -18.48 6.10
C GLY A 538 11.00 -17.77 5.27
N LYS A 539 10.77 -16.48 5.48
CA LYS A 539 9.80 -15.71 4.67
C LYS A 539 10.24 -15.54 3.21
N MET A 540 11.55 -15.40 2.99
CA MET A 540 12.12 -15.29 1.66
C MET A 540 12.04 -16.62 0.92
N GLN A 541 12.44 -17.72 1.57
CA GLN A 541 12.28 -19.08 1.04
C GLN A 541 10.83 -19.38 0.70
N LEU A 542 9.90 -19.09 1.62
CA LEU A 542 8.48 -19.32 1.39
C LEU A 542 7.92 -18.50 0.22
N THR A 543 8.42 -17.27 0.05
CA THR A 543 8.05 -16.45 -1.11
C THR A 543 8.58 -17.07 -2.40
N ALA A 544 9.83 -17.54 -2.40
CA ALA A 544 10.48 -18.18 -3.54
C ALA A 544 9.80 -19.50 -3.95
N ILE A 545 9.47 -20.36 -2.98
CA ILE A 545 8.69 -21.60 -3.21
C ILE A 545 7.31 -21.25 -3.79
N GLY A 546 6.66 -20.20 -3.27
CA GLY A 546 5.39 -19.72 -3.83
C GLY A 546 5.49 -19.27 -5.29
N VAL A 547 6.58 -18.61 -5.68
CA VAL A 547 6.83 -18.25 -7.09
C VAL A 547 6.98 -19.52 -7.94
N LEU A 548 7.72 -20.53 -7.48
CA LEU A 548 7.86 -21.80 -8.19
C LEU A 548 6.51 -22.53 -8.34
N ALA A 549 5.68 -22.53 -7.29
CA ALA A 549 4.34 -23.10 -7.34
C ALA A 549 3.48 -22.43 -8.41
N ASP A 550 3.48 -21.09 -8.44
CA ASP A 550 2.73 -20.34 -9.45
C ASP A 550 3.27 -20.62 -10.86
N LEU A 551 4.59 -20.60 -11.05
CA LEU A 551 5.21 -20.85 -12.37
C LEU A 551 4.96 -22.27 -12.86
N ALA A 552 5.01 -23.28 -12.00
CA ALA A 552 4.83 -24.68 -12.36
C ALA A 552 3.40 -25.05 -12.82
N ILE A 553 2.45 -24.11 -12.75
CA ILE A 553 1.13 -24.25 -13.39
C ILE A 553 1.27 -24.29 -14.92
N ASP A 554 2.20 -23.51 -15.47
CA ASP A 554 2.47 -23.46 -16.90
C ASP A 554 3.42 -24.61 -17.30
N GLY A 555 3.09 -25.32 -18.38
CA GLY A 555 3.83 -26.53 -18.80
C GLY A 555 5.29 -26.26 -19.15
N ASP A 556 5.57 -25.18 -19.89
CA ASP A 556 6.92 -24.83 -20.32
C ASP A 556 7.76 -24.37 -19.12
N ALA A 557 7.18 -23.54 -18.25
CA ALA A 557 7.82 -23.13 -17.02
C ALA A 557 8.10 -24.33 -16.09
N LYS A 558 7.17 -25.28 -15.99
CA LYS A 558 7.31 -26.53 -15.22
C LYS A 558 8.51 -27.34 -15.68
N GLU A 559 8.72 -27.48 -16.99
CA GLU A 559 9.90 -28.16 -17.54
C GLU A 559 11.20 -27.39 -17.26
N LYS A 560 11.21 -26.07 -17.46
CA LYS A 560 12.39 -25.22 -17.16
C LYS A 560 12.79 -25.27 -15.69
N ILE A 561 11.83 -25.32 -14.76
CA ILE A 561 12.10 -25.50 -13.33
C ILE A 561 12.82 -26.83 -13.09
N GLY A 562 12.34 -27.94 -13.69
CA GLY A 562 12.98 -29.24 -13.56
C GLY A 562 14.36 -29.33 -14.23
N CYS A 563 14.58 -28.64 -15.34
CA CYS A 563 15.89 -28.53 -16.00
C CYS A 563 16.90 -27.65 -15.24
N THR A 564 16.43 -26.80 -14.32
CA THR A 564 17.32 -25.93 -13.54
C THR A 564 18.10 -26.79 -12.55
N GLY A 565 19.43 -26.86 -12.71
CA GLY A 565 20.29 -27.78 -11.96
C GLY A 565 20.02 -27.77 -10.44
N ASP A 566 19.97 -28.95 -9.85
CA ASP A 566 19.68 -29.26 -8.44
C ASP A 566 18.37 -28.67 -7.86
N MET A 567 17.53 -27.96 -8.62
CA MET A 567 16.30 -27.35 -8.07
C MET A 567 15.39 -28.40 -7.42
N ILE A 568 15.22 -29.54 -8.10
CA ILE A 568 14.44 -30.68 -7.61
C ILE A 568 15.08 -31.26 -6.34
N ALA A 569 16.39 -31.49 -6.33
CA ALA A 569 17.13 -31.97 -5.16
C ALA A 569 16.91 -31.07 -3.94
N HIS A 570 17.06 -29.74 -4.09
CA HIS A 570 16.87 -28.79 -2.98
C HIS A 570 15.44 -28.79 -2.45
N LEU A 571 14.43 -28.89 -3.33
CA LEU A 571 13.02 -28.99 -2.91
C LEU A 571 12.74 -30.31 -2.17
N LEU A 572 13.30 -31.42 -2.63
CA LEU A 572 13.19 -32.72 -1.98
C LEU A 572 13.89 -32.76 -0.63
N ASP A 573 15.08 -32.18 -0.51
CA ASP A 573 15.83 -32.10 0.74
C ASP A 573 15.10 -31.24 1.77
N MET A 574 14.49 -30.14 1.34
CA MET A 574 13.61 -29.35 2.21
C MET A 574 12.38 -30.14 2.65
N PHE A 575 11.77 -30.96 1.79
CA PHE A 575 10.56 -31.72 2.13
C PHE A 575 10.84 -32.96 3.00
N ALA A 576 11.65 -33.88 2.46
CA ALA A 576 11.88 -35.23 2.97
C ALA A 576 13.20 -35.38 3.76
N GLY A 577 14.01 -34.32 3.88
CA GLY A 577 15.33 -34.37 4.51
C GLY A 577 16.41 -34.91 3.57
N SER A 578 17.67 -34.55 3.79
CA SER A 578 18.81 -35.01 2.97
C SER A 578 19.15 -36.48 3.28
N PRO A 579 19.63 -37.26 2.29
CA PRO A 579 20.09 -38.63 2.52
C PRO A 579 21.27 -38.73 3.51
N GLU A 580 22.06 -37.66 3.67
CA GLU A 580 23.24 -37.64 4.55
C GLU A 580 22.92 -37.20 5.99
N SER A 581 21.76 -36.56 6.20
CA SER A 581 21.31 -36.21 7.54
C SER A 581 20.72 -37.44 8.24
N ALA A 582 21.29 -37.83 9.40
CA ALA A 582 20.63 -38.72 10.35
C ALA A 582 19.17 -38.25 10.58
N PRO A 583 18.20 -39.15 10.84
CA PRO A 583 16.78 -38.79 10.88
C PRO A 583 16.52 -37.79 12.01
N ALA A 584 16.70 -36.51 11.70
CA ALA A 584 16.41 -35.40 12.57
C ALA A 584 14.89 -35.20 12.56
N VAL A 585 14.18 -36.18 13.13
CA VAL A 585 12.82 -36.03 13.60
C VAL A 585 12.89 -35.24 14.91
N ALA A 586 13.36 -34.00 14.81
CA ALA A 586 13.31 -33.02 15.87
C ALA A 586 12.30 -31.97 15.44
N TYR A 587 11.30 -31.74 16.30
CA TYR A 587 10.22 -30.77 16.16
C TYR A 587 10.71 -29.47 15.50
N ALA A 588 10.51 -29.37 14.18
CA ALA A 588 10.88 -28.19 13.44
C ALA A 588 9.96 -27.05 13.90
N ALA A 589 10.50 -25.85 14.15
CA ALA A 589 9.70 -24.68 14.47
C ALA A 589 8.54 -24.52 13.46
N GLN A 590 7.38 -24.02 13.89
CA GLN A 590 6.15 -23.92 13.06
C GLN A 590 6.41 -23.35 11.64
N GLY A 591 7.34 -22.40 11.51
CA GLY A 591 7.76 -21.82 10.22
C GLY A 591 8.51 -22.80 9.31
N ALA A 592 9.35 -23.67 9.85
CA ALA A 592 10.02 -24.71 9.10
C ALA A 592 9.03 -25.77 8.60
N ALA A 593 8.04 -26.17 9.41
CA ALA A 593 7.00 -27.12 8.99
C ALA A 593 6.21 -26.64 7.77
N HIS A 594 5.86 -25.35 7.72
CA HIS A 594 5.16 -24.75 6.57
C HIS A 594 6.04 -24.74 5.30
N ILE A 595 7.33 -24.43 5.43
CA ILE A 595 8.27 -24.43 4.30
C ILE A 595 8.42 -25.85 3.73
N ARG A 596 8.55 -26.86 4.60
CA ARG A 596 8.61 -28.28 4.21
C ARG A 596 7.38 -28.66 3.38
N LEU A 597 6.19 -28.37 3.89
CA LEU A 597 4.93 -28.70 3.21
C LEU A 597 4.85 -28.06 1.82
N GLN A 598 5.15 -26.75 1.72
CA GLN A 598 5.09 -26.02 0.46
C GLN A 598 6.14 -26.51 -0.55
N ALA A 599 7.34 -26.90 -0.10
CA ALA A 599 8.33 -27.49 -0.97
C ALA A 599 7.82 -28.81 -1.59
N GLY A 600 7.21 -29.67 -0.77
CA GLY A 600 6.61 -30.91 -1.25
C GLY A 600 5.44 -30.69 -2.21
N GLU A 601 4.61 -29.66 -2.00
CA GLU A 601 3.53 -29.31 -2.93
C GLU A 601 4.07 -28.88 -4.30
N VAL A 602 5.17 -28.12 -4.33
CA VAL A 602 5.85 -27.79 -5.60
C VAL A 602 6.38 -29.04 -6.28
N VAL A 603 7.02 -29.97 -5.56
CA VAL A 603 7.47 -31.25 -6.15
C VAL A 603 6.30 -32.04 -6.72
N ALA A 604 5.18 -32.13 -6.00
CA ALA A 604 3.97 -32.79 -6.49
C ALA A 604 3.46 -32.14 -7.78
N LEU A 605 3.46 -30.81 -7.86
CA LEU A 605 3.05 -30.05 -9.05
C LEU A 605 4.04 -30.22 -10.22
N LEU A 606 5.35 -30.30 -9.96
CA LEU A 606 6.37 -30.54 -10.97
C LEU A 606 6.25 -31.93 -11.59
N ALA A 607 5.84 -32.94 -10.81
CA ALA A 607 5.58 -34.30 -11.28
C ALA A 607 4.23 -34.45 -12.02
N LEU A 608 3.28 -33.55 -11.78
CA LEU A 608 1.95 -33.64 -12.39
C LEU A 608 2.03 -33.45 -13.91
N GLU A 609 1.62 -34.47 -14.67
CA GLU A 609 1.56 -34.46 -16.14
C GLU A 609 2.93 -34.16 -16.81
N SER A 610 4.05 -34.51 -16.15
CA SER A 610 5.39 -34.27 -16.70
C SER A 610 6.29 -35.49 -16.52
N ALA A 611 6.33 -36.35 -17.54
CA ALA A 611 7.20 -37.54 -17.56
C ALA A 611 8.69 -37.16 -17.39
N ALA A 612 9.14 -36.08 -18.05
CA ALA A 612 10.53 -35.64 -17.95
C ALA A 612 10.91 -35.21 -16.51
N ASN A 613 10.01 -34.55 -15.78
CA ASN A 613 10.27 -34.19 -14.39
C ASN A 613 10.14 -35.39 -13.44
N CYS A 614 9.21 -36.32 -13.70
CA CYS A 614 9.16 -37.59 -12.97
C CYS A 614 10.48 -38.35 -13.09
N ASP A 615 11.04 -38.47 -14.29
CA ASP A 615 12.35 -39.11 -14.52
C ASP A 615 13.48 -38.40 -13.75
N ARG A 616 13.46 -37.06 -13.71
CA ARG A 616 14.44 -36.27 -12.93
C ARG A 616 14.30 -36.50 -11.43
N ILE A 617 13.07 -36.49 -10.91
CA ILE A 617 12.80 -36.77 -9.49
C ILE A 617 13.27 -38.18 -9.12
N LEU A 618 12.98 -39.19 -9.96
CA LEU A 618 13.34 -40.59 -9.70
C LEU A 618 14.85 -40.88 -9.75
N ARG A 619 15.64 -40.02 -10.42
CA ARG A 619 17.11 -40.11 -10.40
C ARG A 619 17.73 -39.64 -9.09
N GLU A 620 16.99 -38.91 -8.26
CA GLU A 620 17.48 -38.45 -6.96
C GLU A 620 17.67 -39.64 -5.99
N ALA A 621 18.75 -39.59 -5.22
CA ALA A 621 19.16 -40.70 -4.36
C ALA A 621 18.07 -41.08 -3.35
N ALA A 622 17.72 -42.37 -3.35
CA ALA A 622 16.75 -42.99 -2.44
C ALA A 622 15.41 -42.23 -2.34
N VAL A 623 14.98 -41.54 -3.41
CA VAL A 623 13.82 -40.63 -3.34
C VAL A 623 12.52 -41.36 -2.95
N VAL A 624 12.27 -42.55 -3.50
CA VAL A 624 11.04 -43.31 -3.21
C VAL A 624 11.04 -43.77 -1.75
N GLU A 625 12.16 -44.28 -1.24
CA GLU A 625 12.32 -44.67 0.16
C GLU A 625 12.13 -43.48 1.11
N ARG A 626 12.74 -42.32 0.81
CA ARG A 626 12.57 -41.06 1.56
C ARG A 626 11.11 -40.62 1.61
N LEU A 627 10.42 -40.70 0.48
CA LEU A 627 8.99 -40.36 0.39
C LEU A 627 8.13 -41.35 1.18
N VAL A 628 8.41 -42.65 1.10
CA VAL A 628 7.72 -43.69 1.88
C VAL A 628 7.92 -43.46 3.39
N MET A 629 9.13 -43.14 3.83
CA MET A 629 9.39 -42.77 5.24
C MET A 629 8.58 -41.53 5.66
N THR A 630 8.43 -40.57 4.74
CA THR A 630 7.63 -39.36 4.98
C THR A 630 6.13 -39.66 5.16
N LEU A 631 5.62 -40.80 4.68
CA LEU A 631 4.23 -41.22 4.90
C LEU A 631 3.91 -41.48 6.38
N HIS A 632 4.91 -41.79 7.21
CA HIS A 632 4.71 -41.97 8.66
C HIS A 632 4.51 -40.65 9.41
N HIS A 633 4.73 -39.50 8.78
CA HIS A 633 4.55 -38.19 9.39
C HIS A 633 3.15 -37.62 9.07
N PRO A 634 2.25 -37.46 10.07
CA PRO A 634 0.87 -37.04 9.83
C PRO A 634 0.73 -35.73 9.06
N GLY A 635 1.63 -34.76 9.28
CA GLY A 635 1.59 -33.45 8.60
C GLY A 635 2.12 -33.44 7.16
N LEU A 636 2.79 -34.50 6.71
CA LEU A 636 3.42 -34.56 5.37
C LEU A 636 2.88 -35.71 4.52
N GLN A 637 2.13 -36.63 5.13
CA GLN A 637 1.61 -37.85 4.51
C GLN A 637 0.80 -37.57 3.24
N ILE A 638 -0.09 -36.58 3.26
CA ILE A 638 -0.90 -36.21 2.09
C ILE A 638 0.00 -35.79 0.92
N THR A 639 0.97 -34.90 1.18
CA THR A 639 1.87 -34.38 0.15
C THR A 639 2.81 -35.44 -0.38
N SER A 640 3.37 -36.29 0.49
CA SER A 640 4.20 -37.42 0.05
C SER A 640 3.40 -38.40 -0.81
N SER A 641 2.17 -38.73 -0.39
CA SER A 641 1.28 -39.59 -1.16
C SER A 641 0.94 -39.00 -2.54
N ARG A 642 0.78 -37.67 -2.64
CA ARG A 642 0.56 -36.98 -3.93
C ARG A 642 1.79 -37.05 -4.85
N ILE A 643 2.99 -36.87 -4.29
CA ILE A 643 4.23 -37.00 -5.07
C ILE A 643 4.35 -38.44 -5.60
N LEU A 644 4.23 -39.44 -4.73
CA LEU A 644 4.29 -40.86 -5.11
C LEU A 644 3.23 -41.22 -6.16
N LEU A 645 1.99 -40.75 -5.98
CA LEU A 645 0.90 -40.93 -6.95
C LEU A 645 1.28 -40.37 -8.33
N ASN A 646 1.78 -39.14 -8.38
CA ASN A 646 2.15 -38.50 -9.64
C ASN A 646 3.35 -39.18 -10.30
N LEU A 647 4.36 -39.58 -9.51
CA LEU A 647 5.49 -40.36 -10.02
C LEU A 647 4.99 -41.67 -10.65
N CYS A 648 4.15 -42.44 -9.97
CA CYS A 648 3.66 -43.70 -10.54
C CYS A 648 2.79 -43.49 -11.78
N ARG A 649 1.98 -42.43 -11.80
CA ARG A 649 1.02 -42.18 -12.89
C ARG A 649 1.67 -41.62 -14.17
N TYR A 650 2.73 -40.82 -14.05
CA TYR A 650 3.31 -40.07 -15.17
C TYR A 650 4.76 -40.47 -15.52
N SER A 651 5.40 -41.37 -14.77
CA SER A 651 6.73 -41.87 -15.13
C SER A 651 6.69 -42.79 -16.35
N ARG A 652 7.83 -42.87 -17.05
CA ARG A 652 8.04 -43.86 -18.11
C ARG A 652 8.19 -45.27 -17.52
N SER A 653 7.84 -46.29 -18.31
CA SER A 653 7.87 -47.72 -17.95
C SER A 653 9.22 -48.21 -17.42
N ASP A 654 10.32 -47.54 -17.79
CA ASP A 654 11.69 -47.96 -17.50
C ASP A 654 12.06 -47.84 -16.00
N HIS A 655 11.26 -47.13 -15.20
CA HIS A 655 11.52 -46.91 -13.78
C HIS A 655 10.80 -47.90 -12.84
N PHE A 656 10.25 -48.98 -13.38
CA PHE A 656 9.54 -50.02 -12.61
C PHE A 656 10.37 -50.55 -11.42
N LEU A 657 11.69 -50.74 -11.61
CA LEU A 657 12.60 -51.23 -10.56
C LEU A 657 12.76 -50.26 -9.39
N GLN A 658 12.79 -48.95 -9.65
CA GLN A 658 12.90 -47.94 -8.59
C GLN A 658 11.58 -47.79 -7.82
N LEU A 659 10.46 -47.95 -8.51
CA LEU A 659 9.11 -47.94 -7.92
C LEU A 659 8.78 -49.22 -7.16
N SER A 660 9.59 -50.29 -7.26
CA SER A 660 9.38 -51.53 -6.50
C SER A 660 9.53 -51.34 -4.98
N SER A 661 10.31 -50.35 -4.56
CA SER A 661 10.41 -49.91 -3.15
C SER A 661 9.09 -49.36 -2.59
N LEU A 662 8.12 -49.00 -3.45
CA LEU A 662 6.76 -48.59 -3.07
C LEU A 662 5.99 -49.70 -2.35
N THR A 663 6.41 -50.96 -2.48
CA THR A 663 5.80 -52.09 -1.76
C THR A 663 5.79 -51.90 -0.24
N ALA A 664 6.75 -51.15 0.31
CA ALA A 664 6.77 -50.79 1.73
C ALA A 664 5.61 -49.85 2.13
N ALA A 665 5.01 -49.11 1.18
CA ALA A 665 3.87 -48.24 1.44
C ALA A 665 2.52 -48.99 1.49
N VAL A 666 2.45 -50.24 0.99
CA VAL A 666 1.21 -51.02 0.90
C VAL A 666 0.42 -51.05 2.22
N PRO A 667 1.00 -51.41 3.38
CA PRO A 667 0.24 -51.46 4.63
C PRO A 667 -0.29 -50.10 5.06
N ILE A 668 0.48 -49.04 4.82
CA ILE A 668 0.13 -47.66 5.20
C ILE A 668 -1.07 -47.18 4.37
N VAL A 669 -1.00 -47.38 3.06
CA VAL A 669 -2.01 -46.89 2.11
C VAL A 669 -3.34 -47.61 2.28
N PHE A 670 -3.33 -48.95 2.35
CA PHE A 670 -4.56 -49.72 2.45
C PHE A 670 -5.21 -49.61 3.84
N LYS A 671 -4.42 -49.51 4.92
CA LYS A 671 -4.96 -49.18 6.25
C LYS A 671 -5.59 -47.78 6.28
N ALA A 672 -4.99 -46.80 5.60
CA ALA A 672 -5.56 -45.47 5.50
C ALA A 672 -6.92 -45.46 4.79
N ILE A 673 -7.13 -46.30 3.75
CA ILE A 673 -8.44 -46.41 3.08
C ILE A 673 -9.54 -46.86 4.05
N MET A 674 -9.21 -47.71 5.01
CA MET A 674 -10.17 -48.22 5.99
C MET A 674 -10.50 -47.21 7.10
N VAL A 675 -9.52 -46.41 7.52
CA VAL A 675 -9.62 -45.58 8.74
C VAL A 675 -9.81 -44.09 8.45
N GLU A 676 -9.11 -43.56 7.44
CA GLU A 676 -9.00 -42.13 7.20
C GLU A 676 -10.21 -41.56 6.44
N LYS A 677 -10.32 -40.23 6.41
CA LYS A 677 -11.41 -39.49 5.75
C LYS A 677 -10.88 -38.34 4.90
N SER A 678 -11.76 -37.77 4.07
CA SER A 678 -11.50 -36.54 3.31
C SER A 678 -10.25 -36.64 2.40
N SER A 679 -9.28 -35.72 2.55
CA SER A 679 -8.16 -35.52 1.63
C SER A 679 -7.15 -36.66 1.67
N LEU A 680 -6.85 -37.20 2.86
CA LEU A 680 -5.93 -38.32 3.00
C LEU A 680 -6.52 -39.58 2.36
N LEU A 681 -7.80 -39.86 2.62
CA LEU A 681 -8.53 -40.94 1.96
C LEU A 681 -8.50 -40.82 0.42
N GLU A 682 -8.76 -39.63 -0.12
CA GLU A 682 -8.73 -39.38 -1.58
C GLU A 682 -7.38 -39.78 -2.18
N VAL A 683 -6.29 -39.30 -1.59
CA VAL A 683 -4.94 -39.53 -2.13
C VAL A 683 -4.49 -40.98 -1.88
N SER A 684 -4.86 -41.58 -0.74
CA SER A 684 -4.58 -43.00 -0.45
C SER A 684 -5.25 -43.93 -1.47
N ILE A 685 -6.51 -43.68 -1.83
CA ILE A 685 -7.17 -44.44 -2.91
C ILE A 685 -6.42 -44.21 -4.22
N GLY A 686 -6.06 -42.96 -4.53
CA GLY A 686 -5.26 -42.60 -5.70
C GLY A 686 -3.97 -43.43 -5.82
N LEU A 687 -3.21 -43.51 -4.73
CA LEU A 687 -1.96 -44.27 -4.66
C LEU A 687 -2.18 -45.79 -4.70
N ALA A 688 -3.24 -46.29 -4.05
CA ALA A 688 -3.64 -47.70 -4.13
C ALA A 688 -3.90 -48.14 -5.57
N ILE A 689 -4.56 -47.31 -6.38
CA ILE A 689 -4.76 -47.60 -7.82
C ILE A 689 -3.42 -47.87 -8.51
N GLN A 690 -2.40 -47.04 -8.23
CA GLN A 690 -1.11 -47.20 -8.88
C GLN A 690 -0.37 -48.44 -8.36
N ILE A 691 -0.39 -48.69 -7.06
CA ILE A 691 0.16 -49.91 -6.45
C ILE A 691 -0.47 -51.16 -7.08
N THR A 692 -1.80 -51.19 -7.18
CA THR A 692 -2.55 -52.30 -7.78
C THR A 692 -2.23 -52.48 -9.26
N ARG A 693 -2.03 -51.38 -10.03
CA ARG A 693 -1.66 -51.45 -11.45
C ARG A 693 -0.22 -51.89 -11.69
N LEU A 694 0.69 -51.60 -10.76
CA LEU A 694 2.08 -52.04 -10.83
C LEU A 694 2.26 -53.50 -10.40
N ALA A 695 1.23 -54.13 -9.83
CA ALA A 695 1.26 -55.51 -9.38
C ALA A 695 1.19 -56.50 -10.55
N THR A 696 2.04 -57.53 -10.53
CA THR A 696 1.79 -58.73 -11.34
C THR A 696 0.58 -59.50 -10.78
N PRO A 697 -0.06 -60.40 -11.55
CA PRO A 697 -1.19 -61.20 -11.05
C PRO A 697 -0.87 -61.98 -9.77
N GLU A 698 0.36 -62.45 -9.63
CA GLU A 698 0.85 -63.15 -8.42
C GLU A 698 1.02 -62.18 -7.24
N PHE A 699 1.50 -60.96 -7.52
CA PHE A 699 1.68 -59.91 -6.53
C PHE A 699 0.36 -59.29 -6.06
N HIS A 700 -0.71 -59.40 -6.86
CA HIS A 700 -2.03 -58.85 -6.53
C HIS A 700 -2.61 -59.47 -5.24
N LYS A 701 -2.54 -60.80 -5.09
CA LYS A 701 -2.95 -61.48 -3.84
C LYS A 701 -2.01 -61.19 -2.67
N GLU A 702 -0.72 -61.00 -2.96
CA GLU A 702 0.30 -60.67 -1.96
C GLU A 702 0.14 -59.25 -1.38
N ILE A 703 -0.35 -58.29 -2.16
CA ILE A 703 -0.62 -56.91 -1.71
C ILE A 703 -1.60 -56.89 -0.53
N PHE A 704 -2.73 -57.59 -0.66
CA PHE A 704 -3.76 -57.62 0.39
C PHE A 704 -3.30 -58.42 1.62
N GLY A 705 -2.53 -59.49 1.40
CA GLY A 705 -1.86 -60.22 2.48
C GLY A 705 -0.89 -59.34 3.27
N LYS A 706 -0.05 -58.56 2.59
CA LYS A 706 0.87 -57.58 3.20
C LYS A 706 0.16 -56.42 3.89
N ALA A 707 -0.97 -55.98 3.35
CA ALA A 707 -1.79 -54.93 3.95
C ALA A 707 -2.43 -55.36 5.28
N GLY A 708 -2.60 -56.67 5.50
CA GLY A 708 -3.34 -57.20 6.64
C GLY A 708 -4.83 -56.85 6.60
N VAL A 709 -5.36 -56.52 5.43
CA VAL A 709 -6.78 -56.18 5.19
C VAL A 709 -7.27 -57.03 4.03
N PRO A 710 -8.36 -57.81 4.19
CA PRO A 710 -8.88 -58.61 3.10
C PRO A 710 -9.43 -57.70 2.00
N ASP A 711 -9.23 -58.11 0.75
CA ASP A 711 -9.72 -57.46 -0.47
C ASP A 711 -11.23 -57.20 -0.45
N THR A 712 -12.02 -58.12 0.11
CA THR A 712 -13.48 -57.98 0.30
C THR A 712 -13.86 -56.83 1.24
N ASP A 713 -13.08 -56.55 2.28
CA ASP A 713 -13.34 -55.41 3.18
C ASP A 713 -13.05 -54.08 2.48
N ILE A 714 -11.98 -54.04 1.67
CA ILE A 714 -11.68 -52.87 0.84
C ILE A 714 -12.78 -52.66 -0.19
N ALA A 715 -13.21 -53.71 -0.89
CA ALA A 715 -14.32 -53.64 -1.85
C ALA A 715 -15.60 -53.09 -1.21
N ARG A 716 -15.96 -53.56 -0.01
CA ARG A 716 -17.09 -53.04 0.77
C ARG A 716 -16.91 -51.55 1.09
N ARG A 717 -15.73 -51.17 1.59
CA ARG A 717 -15.41 -49.79 1.95
C ARG A 717 -15.50 -48.84 0.76
N LEU A 718 -15.08 -49.26 -0.43
CA LEU A 718 -15.20 -48.46 -1.66
C LEU A 718 -16.66 -48.14 -2.01
N VAL A 719 -17.55 -49.13 -1.90
CA VAL A 719 -18.99 -48.91 -2.14
C VAL A 719 -19.60 -47.97 -1.09
N GLU A 720 -19.19 -48.09 0.17
CA GLU A 720 -19.60 -47.16 1.23
C GLU A 720 -19.15 -45.72 0.94
N ILE A 721 -17.92 -45.52 0.47
CA ILE A 721 -17.41 -44.20 0.12
C ILE A 721 -18.23 -43.56 -1.01
N LEU A 722 -18.64 -44.32 -2.03
CA LEU A 722 -19.56 -43.80 -3.06
C LEU A 722 -20.92 -43.39 -2.47
N LYS A 723 -21.45 -44.17 -1.52
CA LYS A 723 -22.69 -43.86 -0.80
C LYS A 723 -22.56 -42.60 0.06
N GLU A 724 -21.41 -42.38 0.71
CA GLU A 724 -21.10 -41.18 1.49
C GLU A 724 -20.91 -39.93 0.59
N HIS A 725 -20.46 -40.13 -0.65
CA HIS A 725 -20.14 -39.10 -1.63
C HIS A 725 -21.11 -39.06 -2.81
N ARG A 726 -22.43 -39.05 -2.57
CA ARG A 726 -23.46 -39.01 -3.65
C ARG A 726 -23.33 -37.84 -4.62
N THR A 727 -22.77 -36.72 -4.15
CA THR A 727 -22.51 -35.51 -4.94
C THR A 727 -21.02 -35.14 -4.87
N PRO A 728 -20.47 -34.54 -5.94
CA PRO A 728 -19.07 -34.15 -5.98
C PRO A 728 -18.80 -33.03 -4.98
N ARG A 729 -17.66 -33.13 -4.30
CA ARG A 729 -17.24 -32.14 -3.29
C ARG A 729 -15.97 -31.45 -3.74
N VAL A 730 -15.96 -30.12 -3.69
CA VAL A 730 -14.79 -29.29 -4.05
C VAL A 730 -13.53 -29.66 -3.25
N LYS A 731 -13.69 -30.13 -2.00
CA LYS A 731 -12.57 -30.53 -1.14
C LYS A 731 -11.85 -31.79 -1.61
N VAL A 732 -12.55 -32.71 -2.27
CA VAL A 732 -12.04 -34.01 -2.73
C VAL A 732 -12.59 -34.31 -4.13
N PRO A 733 -12.20 -33.50 -5.13
CA PRO A 733 -12.81 -33.52 -6.46
C PRO A 733 -12.62 -34.85 -7.19
N ARG A 734 -11.61 -35.65 -6.83
CA ARG A 734 -11.26 -36.92 -7.49
C ARG A 734 -11.75 -38.14 -6.71
N MET A 735 -12.44 -37.96 -5.58
CA MET A 735 -12.83 -39.08 -4.69
C MET A 735 -13.61 -40.17 -5.44
N ARG A 736 -14.74 -39.81 -6.06
CA ARG A 736 -15.57 -40.79 -6.79
C ARG A 736 -14.82 -41.44 -7.93
N ARG A 737 -14.06 -40.63 -8.67
CA ARG A 737 -13.23 -41.09 -9.79
C ARG A 737 -12.23 -42.14 -9.34
N PHE A 738 -11.46 -41.85 -8.28
CA PHE A 738 -10.46 -42.76 -7.75
C PHE A 738 -11.08 -44.03 -7.18
N VAL A 739 -12.24 -43.93 -6.52
CA VAL A 739 -12.96 -45.13 -6.04
C VAL A 739 -13.35 -46.04 -7.21
N ILE A 740 -13.89 -45.47 -8.29
CA ILE A 740 -14.27 -46.25 -9.50
C ILE A 740 -13.02 -46.84 -10.18
N GLU A 741 -11.96 -46.05 -10.35
CA GLU A 741 -10.70 -46.54 -10.92
C GLU A 741 -10.07 -47.67 -10.09
N LEU A 742 -10.17 -47.61 -8.75
CA LEU A 742 -9.65 -48.68 -7.88
C LEU A 742 -10.53 -49.92 -7.95
N ALA A 743 -11.86 -49.79 -7.95
CA ALA A 743 -12.77 -50.91 -8.13
C ALA A 743 -12.52 -51.63 -9.46
N ILE A 744 -12.32 -50.88 -10.55
CA ILE A 744 -11.93 -51.44 -11.86
C ILE A 744 -10.60 -52.19 -11.76
N ALA A 745 -9.59 -51.58 -11.13
CA ALA A 745 -8.28 -52.22 -10.97
C ALA A 745 -8.37 -53.53 -10.19
N MET A 746 -9.14 -53.55 -9.09
CA MET A 746 -9.38 -54.74 -8.27
C MET A 746 -10.13 -55.84 -9.05
N MET A 747 -11.20 -55.49 -9.77
CA MET A 747 -11.97 -56.46 -10.56
C MET A 747 -11.18 -57.04 -11.75
N ARG A 748 -10.24 -56.28 -12.31
CA ARG A 748 -9.33 -56.77 -13.36
C ARG A 748 -8.22 -57.66 -12.80
N GLY A 749 -7.75 -57.39 -11.59
CA GLY A 749 -6.71 -58.16 -10.92
C GLY A 749 -7.22 -59.45 -10.29
N ASP A 750 -8.47 -59.48 -9.81
CA ASP A 750 -9.13 -60.68 -9.28
C ASP A 750 -10.61 -60.74 -9.69
N ALA A 751 -10.94 -61.68 -10.58
CA ALA A 751 -12.30 -61.87 -11.08
C ALA A 751 -13.27 -62.35 -10.00
N GLU A 752 -12.80 -62.96 -8.91
CA GLU A 752 -13.64 -63.43 -7.79
C GLU A 752 -14.31 -62.27 -7.03
N LEU A 753 -13.77 -61.05 -7.16
CA LEU A 753 -14.34 -59.85 -6.54
C LEU A 753 -15.58 -59.33 -7.28
N VAL A 754 -15.80 -59.72 -8.54
CA VAL A 754 -16.91 -59.18 -9.35
C VAL A 754 -18.28 -59.55 -8.77
N PRO A 755 -18.59 -60.83 -8.43
CA PRO A 755 -19.83 -61.18 -7.75
C PRO A 755 -20.01 -60.45 -6.41
N PHE A 756 -18.92 -60.16 -5.69
CA PHE A 756 -18.96 -59.43 -4.42
C PHE A 756 -19.34 -57.95 -4.62
N PHE A 757 -18.77 -57.26 -5.61
CA PHE A 757 -19.18 -55.89 -5.94
C PHE A 757 -20.66 -55.82 -6.38
N ARG A 758 -21.15 -56.84 -7.11
CA ARG A 758 -22.57 -56.93 -7.48
C ARG A 758 -23.46 -57.07 -6.24
N SER A 759 -23.11 -57.96 -5.31
CA SER A 759 -23.91 -58.17 -4.08
C SER A 759 -23.97 -56.91 -3.19
N MET A 760 -23.00 -56.01 -3.31
CA MET A 760 -22.97 -54.72 -2.61
C MET A 760 -23.71 -53.57 -3.31
N GLU A 761 -24.40 -53.86 -4.42
CA GLU A 761 -25.12 -52.89 -5.24
C GLU A 761 -24.22 -51.81 -5.90
N LEU A 762 -22.95 -52.12 -6.22
CA LEU A 762 -22.05 -51.16 -6.90
C LEU A 762 -22.71 -50.57 -8.16
N GLU A 763 -23.40 -51.39 -8.94
CA GLU A 763 -24.09 -50.98 -10.18
C GLU A 763 -25.09 -49.82 -9.97
N LYS A 764 -25.82 -49.86 -8.86
CA LYS A 764 -26.80 -48.82 -8.48
C LYS A 764 -26.09 -47.51 -8.13
N GLU A 765 -24.98 -47.60 -7.39
CA GLU A 765 -24.18 -46.42 -7.04
C GLU A 765 -23.49 -45.82 -8.27
N LEU A 766 -22.94 -46.61 -9.19
CA LEU A 766 -22.38 -46.11 -10.45
C LEU A 766 -23.40 -45.35 -11.29
N ARG A 767 -24.63 -45.87 -11.43
CA ARG A 767 -25.73 -45.15 -12.12
C ARG A 767 -26.12 -43.85 -11.40
N SER A 768 -26.01 -43.82 -10.07
CA SER A 768 -26.20 -42.59 -9.27
C SER A 768 -25.12 -41.56 -9.58
N VAL A 769 -23.85 -42.01 -9.69
CA VAL A 769 -22.71 -41.14 -10.00
C VAL A 769 -22.87 -40.45 -11.36
N VAL A 770 -23.25 -41.18 -12.40
CA VAL A 770 -23.49 -40.61 -13.75
C VAL A 770 -24.56 -39.51 -13.71
N ARG A 771 -25.64 -39.73 -12.95
CA ARG A 771 -26.74 -38.74 -12.84
C ARG A 771 -26.33 -37.47 -12.10
N SER A 772 -25.33 -37.53 -11.23
CA SER A 772 -24.85 -36.38 -10.43
C SER A 772 -23.42 -35.94 -10.80
N THR A 773 -22.95 -36.27 -12.00
CA THR A 773 -21.60 -35.89 -12.46
C THR A 773 -21.49 -34.37 -12.65
N SER A 774 -20.32 -33.81 -12.32
CA SER A 774 -20.02 -32.39 -12.50
C SER A 774 -18.68 -32.18 -13.21
N GLU A 775 -18.52 -31.06 -13.93
CA GLU A 775 -17.24 -30.63 -14.50
C GLU A 775 -16.11 -30.51 -13.46
N LEU A 776 -16.45 -30.37 -12.18
CA LEU A 776 -15.47 -30.41 -11.08
C LEU A 776 -14.65 -31.72 -11.04
N GLU A 777 -15.19 -32.83 -11.56
CA GLU A 777 -14.51 -34.13 -11.53
C GLU A 777 -13.66 -34.38 -12.80
N SER A 778 -13.70 -33.43 -13.73
CA SER A 778 -12.92 -33.46 -14.98
C SER A 778 -11.48 -32.99 -14.79
N PHE A 779 -11.12 -32.35 -13.66
CA PHE A 779 -9.83 -31.69 -13.47
C PHE A 779 -9.06 -32.21 -12.24
N ASN A 780 -7.73 -32.26 -12.35
CA ASN A 780 -6.85 -32.66 -11.26
C ASN A 780 -6.64 -31.56 -10.21
N MET A 781 -6.69 -30.29 -10.63
CA MET A 781 -6.42 -29.12 -9.80
C MET A 781 -7.22 -27.90 -10.27
N PHE A 782 -7.28 -26.86 -9.42
CA PHE A 782 -8.07 -25.67 -9.67
C PHE A 782 -7.29 -24.40 -9.31
N SER A 783 -7.50 -23.34 -10.10
CA SER A 783 -7.08 -21.98 -9.78
C SER A 783 -8.31 -21.06 -9.83
N GLY A 784 -8.87 -20.74 -8.66
CA GLY A 784 -10.16 -20.06 -8.57
C GLY A 784 -11.28 -20.88 -9.20
N SER A 785 -11.97 -20.31 -10.20
CA SER A 785 -13.02 -21.00 -10.96
C SER A 785 -12.50 -21.73 -12.20
N ILE A 786 -11.18 -21.77 -12.42
CA ILE A 786 -10.55 -22.36 -13.61
C ILE A 786 -10.03 -23.75 -13.25
N GLY A 787 -10.51 -24.78 -13.95
CA GLY A 787 -9.97 -26.14 -13.89
C GLY A 787 -8.64 -26.24 -14.61
N LEU A 788 -7.69 -26.94 -14.02
CA LEU A 788 -6.34 -27.16 -14.52
C LEU A 788 -6.07 -28.67 -14.59
N SER A 789 -5.28 -29.11 -15.57
CA SER A 789 -4.93 -30.53 -15.77
C SER A 789 -6.16 -31.42 -15.92
N ARG A 790 -6.84 -31.30 -17.08
CA ARG A 790 -8.05 -32.08 -17.41
C ARG A 790 -7.68 -33.54 -17.59
N HIS A 791 -8.44 -34.43 -16.95
CA HIS A 791 -8.29 -35.86 -17.17
C HIS A 791 -8.61 -36.24 -18.63
N SER A 792 -7.87 -37.20 -19.18
CA SER A 792 -8.04 -37.68 -20.55
C SER A 792 -9.35 -38.43 -20.77
N SER A 793 -9.83 -39.19 -19.78
CA SER A 793 -11.11 -39.89 -19.81
C SER A 793 -12.22 -39.11 -19.11
N THR A 794 -13.48 -39.42 -19.42
CA THR A 794 -14.62 -38.85 -18.68
C THR A 794 -14.99 -39.74 -17.49
N LEU A 795 -15.72 -39.21 -16.51
CA LEU A 795 -16.23 -40.04 -15.43
C LEU A 795 -17.26 -41.06 -15.95
N ALA A 796 -18.05 -40.67 -16.95
CA ALA A 796 -19.01 -41.55 -17.62
C ALA A 796 -18.32 -42.75 -18.27
N SER A 797 -17.21 -42.53 -19.01
CA SER A 797 -16.49 -43.63 -19.63
C SER A 797 -15.90 -44.61 -18.60
N LEU A 798 -15.43 -44.11 -17.45
CA LEU A 798 -14.98 -44.97 -16.35
C LEU A 798 -16.13 -45.78 -15.75
N VAL A 799 -17.34 -45.21 -15.67
CA VAL A 799 -18.52 -45.95 -15.23
C VAL A 799 -18.87 -47.03 -16.24
N ASP A 800 -18.86 -46.72 -17.53
CA ASP A 800 -19.15 -47.69 -18.59
C ASP A 800 -18.15 -48.86 -18.56
N ASP A 801 -16.86 -48.59 -18.42
CA ASP A 801 -15.80 -49.62 -18.24
C ASP A 801 -16.10 -50.54 -17.04
N ALA A 802 -16.48 -49.97 -15.89
CA ALA A 802 -16.82 -50.74 -14.71
C ALA A 802 -18.06 -51.62 -14.93
N MET A 803 -19.06 -51.10 -15.64
CA MET A 803 -20.30 -51.81 -15.97
C MET A 803 -20.04 -52.96 -16.96
N GLU A 804 -19.15 -52.76 -17.94
CA GLU A 804 -18.74 -53.79 -18.90
C GLU A 804 -18.03 -54.95 -18.21
N ILE A 805 -17.08 -54.68 -17.31
CA ILE A 805 -16.38 -55.72 -16.54
C ILE A 805 -17.37 -56.54 -15.71
N MET A 806 -18.35 -55.87 -15.08
CA MET A 806 -19.39 -56.56 -14.31
C MET A 806 -20.33 -57.41 -15.17
N LYS A 807 -20.50 -57.11 -16.46
CA LYS A 807 -21.34 -57.89 -17.41
C LYS A 807 -20.57 -59.01 -18.10
N ALA A 808 -19.32 -58.78 -18.51
CA ALA A 808 -18.53 -59.77 -19.24
C ALA A 808 -18.35 -61.07 -18.44
N LEU A 809 -18.26 -60.97 -17.11
CA LEU A 809 -18.19 -62.11 -16.18
C LEU A 809 -19.57 -62.60 -15.71
N GLN A 810 -20.63 -62.25 -16.44
CA GLN A 810 -21.99 -62.78 -16.28
C GLN A 810 -22.29 -63.81 -17.38
N ASP A 811 -21.62 -63.67 -18.53
CA ASP A 811 -21.77 -64.51 -19.73
C ASP A 811 -20.65 -65.57 -19.86
N SER A 812 -19.67 -65.57 -18.94
CA SER A 812 -18.63 -66.58 -18.75
C SER A 812 -18.91 -67.44 -17.53
#